data_AF-A0A0G1ULW8-F1
#
_entry.id   AF-A0A0G1ULW8-F1
#
_cell.length_a   1.000
_cell.length_b   1.000
_cell.length_c   1.000
_cell.angle_alpha   90.00
_cell.angle_beta   90.00
_cell.angle_gamma   90.00
#
_symmetry.space_group_name_H-M   'P 1'
#
loop_
_entity.id
_entity.type
_entity.pdbx_description
1 polymer ?
#
loop_
_entity_poly.entity_id
_entity_poly.type
_entity_poly.pdbx_seq_one_letter_code
_entity_poly.pdbx_strand_id
1 'polypeptide(L)'
;MIFLVEFIFWHYSAGLTLYLHRWLFLMRWTVHYFSLPLLLPTLFSPWKRLVDDQPHVGFRPDIFFRQLTFNLISRSIGAVVRTFLLIIGTLTLFPAFFAGLAGFICWLVLPPVGLPYFLLRERHGRRFLTGLLERLQQAGRHPVGVLFANSAGKFVLAHTGLDLVQLIKNSSPGNLRLSDFNPESYSDFMALFTRDRVWEERLLQTKGANYQDLLVSAQWWDSVFSSPPSDTQMHFGRPGIGLELLYGYTPQLNQYSEDLAAPQAFTHHLIGRQDIVSRIERTLTSGKSVILTGLPGVGKTTIVLEFARRAAAGELGPHMVYKRVMELNYNFLLSENIDLNQKKTKFSELLLEAANAGNVILVIKDLYRITHSQLEGLDFTDILEKYMAAKNLKIIAVSSQMEYDRFIAPNARLSKFFEPIEAVAPGVDIAQKILFESASLWEKQKSLLISVQALRAILDGCDRYITDTPFPEKALELLDFVITFMETQSKSHMTADDVNVVLSEKTGISLARLSQKEKDLLSRLEDELHLRLVGQDAAVSLIAKSLRARTVGVKNEDRPIGSFLFLGPTGVGKTQTAKTLAVIYYGSQSHIIRFDMAEFTENKAGVHVMNPIQGEYSLCGDAFDINSESDGDHDGGLARTQKKRVTCE
;
A
#
# COMPACT_ATOMS: atom_id res chain seq x y z
N MET A 1 1.19 -32.92 34.36
CA MET A 1 -0.16 -33.07 34.94
C MET A 1 -1.07 -31.90 34.51
N ILE A 2 -0.64 -30.64 34.68
CA ILE A 2 -1.38 -29.42 34.29
C ILE A 2 -1.82 -29.44 32.80
N PHE A 3 -0.90 -29.76 31.89
CA PHE A 3 -1.19 -29.88 30.44
C PHE A 3 -2.34 -30.85 30.12
N LEU A 4 -2.35 -32.02 30.76
CA LEU A 4 -3.39 -33.03 30.53
C LEU A 4 -4.74 -32.54 31.04
N VAL A 5 -4.77 -31.85 32.18
CA VAL A 5 -5.99 -31.30 32.79
C VAL A 5 -6.55 -30.15 31.93
N GLU A 6 -5.69 -29.24 31.48
CA GLU A 6 -6.08 -28.16 30.56
C GLU A 6 -6.57 -28.68 29.22
N PHE A 7 -5.92 -29.72 28.70
CA PHE A 7 -6.32 -30.38 27.46
C PHE A 7 -7.69 -31.05 27.60
N ILE A 8 -7.91 -31.83 28.66
CA ILE A 8 -9.19 -32.50 28.90
C ILE A 8 -10.30 -31.47 29.13
N PHE A 9 -10.04 -30.44 29.94
CA PHE A 9 -10.99 -29.35 30.17
C PHE A 9 -11.33 -28.65 28.85
N TRP A 10 -10.33 -28.32 28.03
CA TRP A 10 -10.55 -27.73 26.72
C TRP A 10 -11.33 -28.66 25.80
N HIS A 11 -10.95 -29.94 25.70
CA HIS A 11 -11.53 -30.93 24.79
C HIS A 11 -13.04 -31.09 24.98
N TYR A 12 -13.49 -31.15 26.24
CA TYR A 12 -14.91 -31.26 26.60
C TYR A 12 -15.66 -29.93 26.73
N SER A 13 -14.96 -28.79 26.66
CA SER A 13 -15.59 -27.46 26.63
C SER A 13 -15.43 -26.81 25.25
N ALA A 14 -14.38 -25.99 25.08
CA ALA A 14 -14.13 -25.23 23.86
C ALA A 14 -13.90 -26.13 22.63
N GLY A 15 -13.27 -27.30 22.79
CA GLY A 15 -13.05 -28.29 21.73
C GLY A 15 -14.36 -28.88 21.21
N LEU A 16 -15.29 -29.22 22.10
CA LEU A 16 -16.63 -29.67 21.72
C LEU A 16 -17.39 -28.60 20.95
N THR A 17 -17.33 -27.34 21.43
CA THR A 17 -17.96 -26.23 20.71
C THR A 17 -17.32 -26.02 19.33
N LEU A 18 -16.00 -26.11 19.21
CA LEU A 18 -15.29 -26.02 17.93
C LEU A 18 -15.74 -27.12 16.96
N TYR A 19 -15.86 -28.36 17.45
CA TYR A 19 -16.35 -29.48 16.65
C TYR A 19 -17.77 -29.23 16.14
N LEU A 20 -18.69 -28.84 17.03
CA LEU A 20 -20.08 -28.55 16.67
C LEU A 20 -20.18 -27.40 15.66
N HIS A 21 -19.39 -26.33 15.83
CA HIS A 21 -19.34 -25.23 14.88
C HIS A 21 -18.83 -25.68 13.51
N ARG A 22 -17.81 -26.55 13.45
CA ARG A 22 -17.29 -27.10 12.20
C ARG A 22 -18.26 -28.06 11.52
N TRP A 23 -18.97 -28.88 12.29
CA TRP A 23 -20.00 -29.76 11.76
C TRP A 23 -21.18 -28.95 11.20
N LEU A 24 -21.67 -27.96 11.95
CA LEU A 24 -22.72 -27.04 11.48
C LEU A 24 -22.26 -26.26 10.24
N PHE A 25 -20.99 -25.82 10.22
CA PHE A 25 -20.40 -25.18 9.05
C PHE A 25 -20.36 -26.11 7.85
N LEU A 26 -19.93 -27.37 8.00
CA LEU A 26 -19.96 -28.37 6.93
C LEU A 26 -21.38 -28.54 6.36
N MET A 27 -22.38 -28.63 7.23
CA MET A 27 -23.78 -28.70 6.80
C MET A 27 -24.20 -27.44 6.03
N ARG A 28 -23.95 -26.25 6.58
CA ARG A 28 -24.23 -24.98 5.88
C ARG A 28 -23.45 -24.84 4.58
N TRP A 29 -22.22 -25.35 4.53
CA TRP A 29 -21.36 -25.34 3.35
C TRP A 29 -21.94 -26.23 2.26
N THR A 30 -22.44 -27.43 2.57
CA THR A 30 -23.14 -28.26 1.55
C THR A 30 -24.38 -27.55 0.99
N VAL A 31 -25.19 -26.94 1.86
CA VAL A 31 -26.37 -26.15 1.45
C VAL A 31 -25.97 -24.97 0.57
N HIS A 32 -24.88 -24.28 0.92
CA HIS A 32 -24.32 -23.15 0.17
C HIS A 32 -23.72 -23.57 -1.17
N TYR A 33 -22.91 -24.63 -1.19
CA TYR A 33 -22.22 -25.16 -2.35
C TYR A 33 -23.19 -25.55 -3.48
N PHE A 34 -24.30 -26.21 -3.12
CA PHE A 34 -25.37 -26.49 -4.09
C PHE A 34 -26.36 -25.33 -4.25
N SER A 35 -26.31 -24.32 -3.37
CA SER A 35 -27.25 -23.20 -3.30
C SER A 35 -28.70 -23.68 -3.22
N LEU A 36 -28.97 -24.70 -2.40
CA LEU A 36 -30.27 -25.38 -2.30
C LEU A 36 -31.48 -24.44 -2.13
N PRO A 37 -31.42 -23.40 -1.26
CA PRO A 37 -32.57 -22.50 -1.08
C PRO A 37 -32.94 -21.73 -2.35
N LEU A 38 -31.99 -21.57 -3.28
CA LEU A 38 -32.14 -20.78 -4.48
C LEU A 38 -32.63 -21.61 -5.68
N LEU A 39 -32.37 -22.92 -5.70
CA LEU A 39 -32.68 -23.78 -6.85
C LEU A 39 -34.19 -23.91 -7.12
N LEU A 40 -35.01 -24.04 -6.08
CA LEU A 40 -36.47 -24.14 -6.21
C LEU A 40 -37.12 -22.84 -6.75
N PRO A 41 -36.88 -21.65 -6.16
CA PRO A 41 -37.50 -20.42 -6.68
C PRO A 41 -36.97 -20.02 -8.07
N THR A 42 -35.78 -20.47 -8.45
CA THR A 42 -35.16 -20.15 -9.75
C THR A 42 -35.27 -21.28 -10.77
N LEU A 43 -36.09 -22.31 -10.50
CA LEU A 43 -36.18 -23.52 -11.33
C LEU A 43 -36.37 -23.19 -12.82
N PHE A 44 -37.34 -22.33 -13.14
CA PHE A 44 -37.67 -21.89 -14.50
C PHE A 44 -36.99 -20.58 -14.93
N SER A 45 -35.97 -20.13 -14.20
CA SER A 45 -35.16 -19.00 -14.67
C SER A 45 -34.34 -19.40 -15.90
N PRO A 46 -34.06 -18.48 -16.84
CA PRO A 46 -33.27 -18.80 -18.02
C PRO A 46 -31.92 -19.43 -17.67
N TRP A 47 -31.44 -20.35 -18.50
CA TRP A 47 -30.11 -20.92 -18.36
C TRP A 47 -29.07 -19.82 -18.56
N LYS A 48 -28.25 -19.55 -17.54
CA LYS A 48 -27.14 -18.58 -17.62
C LYS A 48 -27.60 -17.21 -18.17
N ARG A 49 -28.81 -16.77 -17.81
CA ARG A 49 -29.43 -15.51 -18.29
C ARG A 49 -29.48 -15.37 -19.82
N LEU A 50 -29.40 -16.47 -20.58
CA LEU A 50 -29.51 -16.45 -22.02
C LEU A 50 -30.97 -16.26 -22.42
N VAL A 51 -31.26 -15.08 -22.96
CA VAL A 51 -32.58 -14.65 -23.42
C VAL A 51 -32.41 -13.94 -24.77
N ASP A 52 -33.26 -14.26 -25.75
CA ASP A 52 -33.40 -13.45 -26.97
C ASP A 52 -34.55 -12.46 -26.73
N ASP A 53 -34.19 -11.20 -26.43
CA ASP A 53 -35.10 -10.08 -26.18
C ASP A 53 -34.92 -8.93 -27.19
N GLN A 54 -34.33 -9.21 -28.35
CA GLN A 54 -34.06 -8.15 -29.32
C GLN A 54 -35.36 -7.42 -29.74
N PRO A 55 -35.42 -6.09 -29.56
CA PRO A 55 -36.59 -5.32 -29.95
C PRO A 55 -36.71 -5.32 -31.47
N HIS A 56 -37.87 -5.68 -31.98
CA HIS A 56 -38.20 -5.65 -33.40
C HIS A 56 -39.42 -4.75 -33.62
N VAL A 57 -39.42 -4.00 -34.73
CA VAL A 57 -40.50 -3.10 -35.10
C VAL A 57 -41.54 -3.85 -35.93
N GLY A 58 -42.80 -3.82 -35.50
CA GLY A 58 -43.91 -4.53 -36.16
C GLY A 58 -44.05 -5.99 -35.73
N PHE A 59 -45.22 -6.60 -35.98
CA PHE A 59 -45.45 -8.00 -35.65
C PHE A 59 -44.85 -8.91 -36.73
N ARG A 60 -43.76 -9.60 -36.37
CA ARG A 60 -43.08 -10.59 -37.22
C ARG A 60 -43.19 -11.98 -36.59
N PRO A 61 -44.11 -12.84 -37.06
CA PRO A 61 -44.33 -14.16 -36.48
C PRO A 61 -43.06 -15.00 -36.39
N ASP A 62 -42.17 -14.90 -37.38
CA ASP A 62 -40.92 -15.65 -37.44
C ASP A 62 -39.96 -15.31 -36.28
N ILE A 63 -39.79 -14.02 -35.98
CA ILE A 63 -38.96 -13.55 -34.87
C ILE A 63 -39.59 -13.94 -33.53
N PHE A 64 -40.91 -13.78 -33.42
CA PHE A 64 -41.66 -14.16 -32.22
C PHE A 64 -41.51 -15.65 -31.90
N PHE A 65 -41.74 -16.55 -32.87
CA PHE A 65 -41.60 -18.00 -32.67
C PHE A 65 -40.16 -18.39 -32.33
N ARG A 66 -39.17 -17.75 -32.95
CA ARG A 66 -37.75 -17.97 -32.63
C ARG A 66 -37.45 -17.59 -31.18
N GLN A 67 -37.85 -16.38 -30.75
CA GLN A 67 -37.65 -15.90 -29.38
C GLN A 67 -38.36 -16.78 -28.36
N LEU A 68 -39.61 -17.16 -28.64
CA LEU A 68 -40.38 -18.06 -27.79
C LEU A 68 -39.67 -19.41 -27.62
N THR A 69 -39.26 -20.02 -28.73
CA THR A 69 -38.62 -21.34 -28.73
C THR A 69 -37.28 -21.29 -28.02
N PHE A 70 -36.44 -20.28 -28.30
CA PHE A 70 -35.14 -20.10 -27.65
C PHE A 70 -35.28 -19.91 -26.14
N ASN A 71 -36.19 -19.01 -25.72
CA ASN A 71 -36.41 -18.73 -24.31
C ASN A 71 -37.01 -19.95 -23.58
N LEU A 72 -37.86 -20.74 -24.24
CA LEU A 72 -38.40 -21.99 -23.69
C LEU A 72 -37.30 -23.04 -23.52
N ILE A 73 -36.45 -23.25 -24.54
CA ILE A 73 -35.31 -24.17 -24.47
C ILE A 73 -34.35 -23.78 -23.34
N SER A 74 -33.98 -22.49 -23.27
CA SER A 74 -33.10 -21.96 -22.22
C SER A 74 -33.66 -22.23 -20.81
N ARG A 75 -34.95 -22.01 -20.58
CA ARG A 75 -35.60 -22.30 -19.27
C ARG A 75 -35.69 -23.79 -18.98
N SER A 76 -35.97 -24.63 -19.99
CA SER A 76 -36.06 -26.08 -19.84
C SER A 76 -34.72 -26.70 -19.45
N ILE A 77 -33.62 -26.32 -20.12
CA ILE A 77 -32.26 -26.75 -19.75
C ILE A 77 -31.95 -26.36 -18.32
N GLY A 78 -32.25 -25.10 -17.94
CA GLY A 78 -32.10 -24.62 -16.58
C GLY A 78 -32.87 -25.43 -15.55
N ALA A 79 -34.14 -25.75 -15.83
CA ALA A 79 -34.99 -26.54 -14.94
C ALA A 79 -34.44 -27.96 -14.72
N VAL A 80 -33.97 -28.62 -15.79
CA VAL A 80 -33.39 -29.97 -15.71
C VAL A 80 -32.14 -29.97 -14.83
N VAL A 81 -31.18 -29.07 -15.09
CA VAL A 81 -29.92 -29.01 -14.33
C VAL A 81 -30.16 -28.62 -12.88
N ARG A 82 -31.05 -27.66 -12.59
CA ARG A 82 -31.36 -27.26 -11.21
C ARG A 82 -32.08 -28.37 -10.42
N THR A 83 -32.96 -29.13 -11.08
CA THR A 83 -33.60 -30.31 -10.46
C THR A 83 -32.55 -31.36 -10.09
N PHE A 84 -31.61 -31.63 -11.00
CA PHE A 84 -30.52 -32.57 -10.76
C PHE A 84 -29.62 -32.13 -9.59
N LEU A 85 -29.22 -30.85 -9.54
CA LEU A 85 -28.45 -30.30 -8.42
C LEU A 85 -29.22 -30.32 -7.10
N LEU A 86 -30.54 -30.11 -7.12
CA LEU A 86 -31.38 -30.18 -5.93
C LEU A 86 -31.41 -31.62 -5.38
N ILE A 87 -31.58 -32.62 -6.25
CA ILE A 87 -31.57 -34.05 -5.86
C ILE A 87 -30.20 -34.45 -5.29
N ILE A 88 -29.10 -34.11 -5.97
CA ILE A 88 -27.75 -34.43 -5.49
C ILE A 88 -27.45 -33.70 -4.19
N GLY A 89 -27.71 -32.40 -4.12
CA GLY A 89 -27.41 -31.60 -2.93
C GLY A 89 -28.19 -32.11 -1.72
N THR A 90 -29.47 -32.45 -1.87
CA THR A 90 -30.25 -33.09 -0.79
C THR A 90 -29.72 -34.47 -0.42
N LEU A 91 -29.35 -35.30 -1.39
CA LEU A 91 -28.74 -36.61 -1.13
C LEU A 91 -27.41 -36.51 -0.38
N THR A 92 -26.57 -35.52 -0.70
CA THR A 92 -25.25 -35.30 -0.03
C THR A 92 -25.36 -34.78 1.41
N LEU A 93 -26.49 -34.19 1.77
CA LEU A 93 -26.72 -33.65 3.12
C LEU A 93 -26.86 -34.78 4.16
N PHE A 94 -27.47 -35.91 3.79
CA PHE A 94 -27.62 -37.09 4.65
C PHE A 94 -26.27 -37.68 5.13
N PRO A 95 -25.32 -38.06 4.25
CA PRO A 95 -24.04 -38.60 4.70
C PRO A 95 -23.21 -37.58 5.48
N ALA A 96 -23.27 -36.28 5.14
CA ALA A 96 -22.60 -35.23 5.91
C ALA A 96 -23.13 -35.14 7.36
N PHE A 97 -24.45 -35.31 7.53
CA PHE A 97 -25.08 -35.36 8.86
C PHE A 97 -24.63 -36.60 9.65
N PHE A 98 -24.73 -37.80 9.07
CA PHE A 98 -24.35 -39.04 9.75
C PHE A 98 -22.84 -39.12 10.04
N ALA A 99 -21.99 -38.63 9.14
CA ALA A 99 -20.54 -38.56 9.36
C ALA A 99 -20.19 -37.63 10.53
N GLY A 100 -20.85 -36.47 10.64
CA GLY A 100 -20.67 -35.57 11.78
C GLY A 100 -21.22 -36.15 13.09
N LEU A 101 -22.32 -36.91 13.05
CA LEU A 101 -22.83 -37.62 14.23
C LEU A 101 -21.83 -38.70 14.70
N ALA A 102 -21.30 -39.51 13.79
CA ALA A 102 -20.29 -40.51 14.10
C ALA A 102 -19.00 -39.87 14.64
N GLY A 103 -18.55 -38.77 14.03
CA GLY A 103 -17.40 -38.00 14.49
C GLY A 103 -17.62 -37.33 15.86
N PHE A 104 -18.84 -36.91 16.19
CA PHE A 104 -19.20 -36.39 17.50
C PHE A 104 -19.05 -37.46 18.59
N ILE A 105 -19.56 -38.68 18.33
CA ILE A 105 -19.39 -39.84 19.23
C ILE A 105 -17.89 -40.15 19.39
N CYS A 106 -17.13 -40.16 18.28
CA CYS A 106 -15.69 -40.36 18.30
C CYS A 106 -14.97 -39.29 19.14
N TRP A 107 -15.35 -38.02 19.01
CA TRP A 107 -14.79 -36.90 19.78
C TRP A 107 -15.03 -37.07 21.29
N LEU A 108 -16.21 -37.55 21.70
CA LEU A 108 -16.52 -37.80 23.10
C LEU A 108 -15.74 -38.99 23.68
N VAL A 109 -15.54 -40.05 22.90
CA VAL A 109 -14.92 -41.30 23.37
C VAL A 109 -13.39 -41.25 23.29
N LEU A 110 -12.82 -40.51 22.34
CA LEU A 110 -11.38 -40.49 22.06
C LEU A 110 -10.79 -39.07 22.22
N PRO A 111 -10.42 -38.68 23.46
CA PRO A 111 -9.73 -37.41 23.71
C PRO A 111 -8.52 -37.13 22.81
N PRO A 112 -7.63 -38.10 22.48
CA PRO A 112 -6.46 -37.82 21.64
C PRO A 112 -6.76 -37.20 20.26
N VAL A 113 -7.98 -37.35 19.73
CA VAL A 113 -8.41 -36.75 18.46
C VAL A 113 -8.38 -35.23 18.49
N GLY A 114 -8.62 -34.60 19.65
CA GLY A 114 -8.57 -33.15 19.81
C GLY A 114 -7.17 -32.56 20.01
N LEU A 115 -6.16 -33.41 20.26
CA LEU A 115 -4.81 -32.98 20.63
C LEU A 115 -4.09 -32.17 19.54
N PRO A 116 -4.16 -32.53 18.24
CA PRO A 116 -3.58 -31.72 17.18
C PRO A 116 -4.21 -30.31 17.10
N TYR A 117 -5.53 -30.22 17.26
CA TYR A 117 -6.27 -28.95 17.23
C TYR A 117 -5.91 -28.03 18.40
N PHE A 118 -5.74 -28.62 19.58
CA PHE A 118 -5.27 -27.94 20.78
C PHE A 118 -3.87 -27.35 20.58
N LEU A 119 -2.92 -28.14 20.06
CA LEU A 119 -1.55 -27.69 19.82
C LEU A 119 -1.44 -26.58 18.76
N LEU A 120 -2.28 -26.62 17.71
CA LEU A 120 -2.27 -25.62 16.64
C LEU A 120 -2.83 -24.26 17.09
N ARG A 121 -3.88 -24.24 17.90
CA ARG A 121 -4.52 -23.02 18.42
C ARG A 121 -3.60 -22.21 19.35
N GLU A 122 -2.64 -22.86 19.98
CA GLU A 122 -1.94 -22.33 21.15
C GLU A 122 -0.52 -21.82 20.88
N ARG A 123 -0.05 -21.88 19.64
CA ARG A 123 1.35 -21.56 19.31
C ARG A 123 1.73 -20.10 19.58
N HIS A 124 0.79 -19.15 19.44
CA HIS A 124 1.05 -17.70 19.58
C HIS A 124 -0.10 -16.88 20.23
N GLY A 125 -1.09 -17.53 20.84
CA GLY A 125 -2.31 -16.88 21.36
C GLY A 125 -2.27 -16.51 22.86
N ARG A 126 -3.44 -16.31 23.47
CA ARG A 126 -3.60 -15.87 24.88
C ARG A 126 -2.79 -16.68 25.92
N ARG A 127 -2.60 -17.99 25.71
CA ARG A 127 -1.75 -18.84 26.58
C ARG A 127 -0.27 -18.48 26.54
N PHE A 128 0.24 -18.05 25.38
CA PHE A 128 1.61 -17.55 25.27
C PHE A 128 1.78 -16.32 26.16
N LEU A 129 0.82 -15.38 26.12
CA LEU A 129 0.84 -14.17 26.93
C LEU A 129 0.65 -14.48 28.43
N THR A 130 -0.33 -15.30 28.81
CA THR A 130 -0.53 -15.68 30.23
C THR A 130 0.64 -16.49 30.78
N GLY A 131 1.16 -17.45 30.00
CA GLY A 131 2.33 -18.22 30.39
C GLY A 131 3.62 -17.37 30.46
N LEU A 132 3.74 -16.34 29.62
CA LEU A 132 4.82 -15.36 29.74
C LEU A 132 4.67 -14.54 31.03
N LEU A 133 3.46 -14.06 31.33
CA LEU A 133 3.16 -13.29 32.54
C LEU A 133 3.45 -14.10 33.81
N GLU A 134 3.01 -15.36 33.87
CA GLU A 134 3.29 -16.26 35.00
C GLU A 134 4.80 -16.46 35.19
N ARG A 135 5.54 -16.72 34.10
CA ARG A 135 7.00 -16.86 34.16
C ARG A 135 7.67 -15.56 34.59
N LEU A 136 7.16 -14.41 34.19
CA LEU A 136 7.68 -13.10 34.61
C LEU A 136 7.42 -12.83 36.09
N GLN A 137 6.24 -13.18 36.61
CA GLN A 137 5.92 -13.10 38.04
C GLN A 137 6.81 -14.04 38.87
N GLN A 138 7.16 -15.21 38.33
CA GLN A 138 8.06 -16.18 38.97
C GLN A 138 9.56 -15.83 38.82
N ALA A 139 9.93 -14.97 37.86
CA ALA A 139 11.32 -14.69 37.50
C ALA A 139 12.12 -13.94 38.59
N GLY A 140 11.46 -13.41 39.62
CA GLY A 140 12.10 -12.73 40.75
C GLY A 140 13.03 -11.60 40.30
N ARG A 141 14.36 -11.82 40.37
CA ARG A 141 15.40 -10.80 40.08
C ARG A 141 15.78 -10.68 38.59
N HIS A 142 15.30 -11.53 37.68
CA HIS A 142 15.69 -11.52 36.27
C HIS A 142 14.52 -11.52 35.25
N PRO A 143 13.57 -10.57 35.34
CA PRO A 143 12.41 -10.54 34.43
C PRO A 143 12.79 -10.27 32.97
N VAL A 144 13.88 -9.55 32.72
CA VAL A 144 14.37 -9.20 31.37
C VAL A 144 14.77 -10.44 30.56
N GLY A 145 15.44 -11.39 31.20
CA GLY A 145 15.85 -12.64 30.53
C GLY A 145 14.63 -13.46 30.08
N VAL A 146 13.58 -13.49 30.89
CA VAL A 146 12.33 -14.20 30.58
C VAL A 146 11.54 -13.51 29.46
N LEU A 147 11.52 -12.17 29.44
CA LEU A 147 10.86 -11.40 28.39
C LEU A 147 11.42 -11.73 27.00
N PHE A 148 12.74 -11.91 26.90
CA PHE A 148 13.44 -12.10 25.62
C PHE A 148 13.73 -13.55 25.23
N ALA A 149 13.58 -14.51 26.15
CA ALA A 149 13.90 -15.93 25.89
C ALA A 149 12.93 -16.61 24.90
N ASN A 150 11.76 -16.02 24.65
CA ASN A 150 10.72 -16.56 23.78
C ASN A 150 10.93 -16.16 22.30
N SER A 151 10.08 -16.65 21.39
CA SER A 151 10.19 -16.34 19.95
C SER A 151 10.01 -14.86 19.64
N ALA A 152 9.06 -14.19 20.32
CA ALA A 152 8.78 -12.77 20.14
C ALA A 152 9.96 -11.88 20.57
N GLY A 153 10.59 -12.23 21.69
CA GLY A 153 11.77 -11.57 22.22
C GLY A 153 13.00 -11.78 21.35
N LYS A 154 13.23 -13.01 20.87
CA LYS A 154 14.29 -13.29 19.89
C LYS A 154 14.08 -12.49 18.60
N PHE A 155 12.83 -12.36 18.14
CA PHE A 155 12.49 -11.52 17.01
C PHE A 155 12.86 -10.06 17.30
N VAL A 156 12.43 -9.48 18.42
CA VAL A 156 12.79 -8.11 18.80
C VAL A 156 14.31 -7.91 18.84
N LEU A 157 15.06 -8.82 19.48
CA LEU A 157 16.52 -8.71 19.56
C LEU A 157 17.18 -8.74 18.18
N ALA A 158 16.73 -9.65 17.32
CA ALA A 158 17.29 -9.80 15.98
C ALA A 158 17.06 -8.54 15.12
N HIS A 159 15.86 -7.94 15.18
CA HIS A 159 15.51 -6.78 14.35
C HIS A 159 15.93 -5.43 14.98
N THR A 160 16.35 -5.42 16.25
CA THR A 160 16.93 -4.23 16.90
C THR A 160 18.45 -4.27 17.01
N GLY A 161 19.08 -5.44 16.81
CA GLY A 161 20.53 -5.62 16.95
C GLY A 161 21.04 -5.55 18.40
N LEU A 162 20.14 -5.68 19.38
CA LEU A 162 20.47 -5.62 20.80
C LEU A 162 20.95 -6.98 21.32
N ASP A 163 21.94 -6.95 22.22
CA ASP A 163 22.46 -8.15 22.88
C ASP A 163 21.74 -8.38 24.22
N LEU A 164 21.18 -9.58 24.38
CA LEU A 164 20.49 -10.01 25.59
C LEU A 164 21.37 -9.91 26.83
N VAL A 165 22.66 -10.26 26.72
CA VAL A 165 23.57 -10.26 27.88
C VAL A 165 23.78 -8.84 28.41
N GLN A 166 23.89 -7.86 27.52
CA GLN A 166 24.03 -6.45 27.89
C GLN A 166 22.74 -5.90 28.51
N LEU A 167 21.58 -6.28 27.96
CA LEU A 167 20.27 -5.85 28.48
C LEU A 167 19.99 -6.39 29.89
N ILE A 168 20.43 -7.63 30.19
CA ILE A 168 20.27 -8.21 31.53
C ILE A 168 21.17 -7.49 32.53
N LYS A 169 22.45 -7.28 32.19
CA LYS A 169 23.44 -6.66 33.09
C LYS A 169 23.08 -5.23 33.48
N ASN A 170 22.48 -4.48 32.58
CA ASN A 170 22.17 -3.06 32.76
C ASN A 170 20.67 -2.80 33.00
N SER A 171 19.97 -3.77 33.62
CA SER A 171 18.55 -3.65 33.93
C SER A 171 18.31 -3.28 35.40
N SER A 172 17.34 -2.40 35.63
CA SER A 172 16.87 -2.02 36.97
C SER A 172 15.40 -2.42 37.16
N PRO A 173 15.12 -3.72 37.43
CA PRO A 173 13.74 -4.23 37.46
C PRO A 173 12.94 -3.85 38.72
N GLY A 174 13.52 -3.10 39.66
CA GLY A 174 12.91 -2.81 40.98
C GLY A 174 11.56 -2.06 40.96
N ASN A 175 11.19 -1.46 39.82
CA ASN A 175 9.96 -0.68 39.67
C ASN A 175 8.81 -1.42 38.96
N LEU A 176 9.04 -2.65 38.48
CA LEU A 176 8.05 -3.41 37.71
C LEU A 176 6.86 -3.86 38.56
N ARG A 177 5.66 -3.41 38.19
CA ARG A 177 4.40 -3.84 38.83
C ARG A 177 3.62 -4.79 37.90
N LEU A 178 3.65 -6.08 38.22
CA LEU A 178 3.04 -7.16 37.41
C LEU A 178 1.74 -7.74 37.99
N SER A 179 1.26 -7.24 39.14
CA SER A 179 0.10 -7.80 39.86
C SER A 179 -1.24 -7.55 39.16
N ASP A 180 -1.42 -6.39 38.53
CA ASP A 180 -2.69 -5.95 37.91
C ASP A 180 -2.60 -5.89 36.38
N PHE A 181 -1.56 -6.48 35.79
CA PHE A 181 -1.29 -6.36 34.36
C PHE A 181 -2.01 -7.46 33.56
N ASN A 182 -2.90 -7.05 32.65
CA ASN A 182 -3.62 -7.95 31.75
C ASN A 182 -3.24 -7.66 30.28
N PRO A 183 -2.23 -8.34 29.73
CA PRO A 183 -1.72 -8.09 28.39
C PRO A 183 -2.63 -8.69 27.31
N GLU A 184 -2.89 -7.93 26.26
CA GLU A 184 -3.56 -8.38 25.04
C GLU A 184 -2.55 -8.73 23.93
N SER A 185 -1.34 -8.17 24.01
CA SER A 185 -0.31 -8.29 22.98
C SER A 185 1.11 -8.42 23.56
N TYR A 186 2.10 -8.80 22.76
CA TYR A 186 3.50 -8.78 23.21
C TYR A 186 4.02 -7.34 23.35
N SER A 187 3.53 -6.41 22.53
CA SER A 187 3.85 -4.99 22.63
C SER A 187 3.38 -4.36 23.94
N ASP A 188 2.32 -4.87 24.60
CA ASP A 188 1.93 -4.42 25.94
C ASP A 188 3.00 -4.73 26.99
N PHE A 189 3.63 -5.91 26.92
CA PHE A 189 4.76 -6.25 27.80
C PHE A 189 5.93 -5.31 27.54
N MET A 190 6.23 -5.02 26.28
CA MET A 190 7.31 -4.10 25.94
C MET A 190 7.01 -2.66 26.38
N ALA A 191 5.76 -2.21 26.25
CA ALA A 191 5.28 -0.93 26.74
C ALA A 191 5.43 -0.80 28.26
N LEU A 192 5.12 -1.86 29.01
CA LEU A 192 5.29 -1.89 30.46
C LEU A 192 6.76 -1.70 30.86
N PHE A 193 7.67 -2.46 30.25
CA PHE A 193 9.10 -2.41 30.58
C PHE A 193 9.75 -1.07 30.20
N THR A 194 9.30 -0.46 29.10
CA THR A 194 9.78 0.86 28.68
C THR A 194 9.20 1.99 29.54
N ARG A 195 7.90 1.93 29.89
CA ARG A 195 7.24 2.88 30.79
C ARG A 195 7.86 2.89 32.19
N ASP A 196 8.12 1.71 32.74
CA ASP A 196 8.69 1.55 34.08
C ASP A 196 10.22 1.77 34.10
N ARG A 197 10.80 2.19 32.96
CA ARG A 197 12.22 2.55 32.75
C ARG A 197 13.19 1.47 33.21
N VAL A 198 12.93 0.21 32.83
CA VAL A 198 13.77 -0.93 33.19
C VAL A 198 15.20 -0.80 32.64
N TRP A 199 15.36 -0.13 31.50
CA TRP A 199 16.66 0.20 30.89
C TRP A 199 16.84 1.70 30.82
N GLU A 200 18.08 2.19 30.85
CA GLU A 200 18.39 3.57 30.49
C GLU A 200 18.42 3.73 28.97
N GLU A 201 17.82 4.80 28.44
CA GLU A 201 17.78 5.07 27.00
C GLU A 201 19.18 5.19 26.37
N ARG A 202 20.15 5.71 27.14
CA ARG A 202 21.55 5.83 26.72
C ARG A 202 22.18 4.49 26.35
N LEU A 203 21.77 3.39 27.00
CA LEU A 203 22.24 2.05 26.68
C LEU A 203 21.77 1.64 25.27
N LEU A 204 20.49 1.86 24.98
CA LEU A 204 19.88 1.49 23.71
C LEU A 204 20.51 2.29 22.55
N GLN A 205 20.84 3.55 22.81
CA GLN A 205 21.48 4.45 21.84
C GLN A 205 22.88 3.97 21.41
N THR A 206 23.60 3.17 22.21
CA THR A 206 24.91 2.62 21.80
C THR A 206 24.83 1.77 20.53
N LYS A 207 23.67 1.18 20.27
CA LYS A 207 23.36 0.42 19.05
C LYS A 207 22.38 1.15 18.13
N GLY A 208 22.13 2.44 18.37
CA GLY A 208 21.20 3.25 17.58
C GLY A 208 19.72 2.88 17.76
N ALA A 209 19.38 2.13 18.82
CA ALA A 209 18.00 1.80 19.17
C ALA A 209 17.46 2.79 20.22
N ASN A 210 16.16 3.06 20.18
CA ASN A 210 15.41 3.82 21.17
C ASN A 210 14.28 2.96 21.76
N TYR A 211 13.58 3.45 22.79
CA TYR A 211 12.36 2.78 23.26
C TYR A 211 11.31 2.65 22.15
N GLN A 212 11.28 3.64 21.25
CA GLN A 212 10.67 3.62 19.93
C GLN A 212 10.76 2.25 19.25
N ASP A 213 12.00 1.78 19.05
CA ASP A 213 12.33 0.57 18.28
C ASP A 213 11.86 -0.70 18.97
N LEU A 214 11.98 -0.76 20.30
CA LEU A 214 11.54 -1.91 21.08
C LEU A 214 10.02 -2.07 21.00
N LEU A 215 9.28 -0.97 21.17
CA LEU A 215 7.82 -1.01 21.06
C LEU A 215 7.39 -1.40 19.63
N VAL A 216 8.01 -0.77 18.64
CA VAL A 216 7.68 -0.97 17.22
C VAL A 216 8.01 -2.38 16.75
N SER A 217 9.14 -2.96 17.15
CA SER A 217 9.49 -4.34 16.84
C SER A 217 8.52 -5.35 17.49
N ALA A 218 8.06 -5.07 18.71
CA ALA A 218 7.03 -5.89 19.34
C ALA A 218 5.68 -5.76 18.62
N GLN A 219 5.29 -4.55 18.18
CA GLN A 219 4.10 -4.32 17.37
C GLN A 219 4.19 -5.01 16.01
N TRP A 220 5.38 -5.03 15.40
CA TRP A 220 5.62 -5.76 14.15
C TRP A 220 5.41 -7.26 14.36
N TRP A 221 5.98 -7.84 15.42
CA TRP A 221 5.71 -9.23 15.78
C TRP A 221 4.21 -9.49 15.96
N ASP A 222 3.52 -8.64 16.71
CA ASP A 222 2.09 -8.76 16.94
C ASP A 222 1.31 -8.70 15.60
N SER A 223 1.65 -7.79 14.69
CA SER A 223 0.95 -7.66 13.41
C SER A 223 1.05 -8.91 12.53
N VAL A 224 2.22 -9.57 12.52
CA VAL A 224 2.50 -10.73 11.67
C VAL A 224 2.01 -12.04 12.31
N PHE A 225 2.16 -12.19 13.62
CA PHE A 225 1.99 -13.47 14.31
C PHE A 225 0.84 -13.53 15.32
N SER A 226 0.29 -12.37 15.74
CA SER A 226 -0.83 -12.32 16.70
C SER A 226 -2.19 -12.09 16.05
N SER A 227 -2.23 -11.76 14.75
CA SER A 227 -3.46 -11.78 13.97
C SER A 227 -4.10 -13.15 14.16
N PRO A 228 -5.30 -13.25 14.79
CA PRO A 228 -5.97 -14.54 14.91
C PRO A 228 -6.08 -15.10 13.49
N PRO A 229 -5.82 -16.41 13.27
CA PRO A 229 -6.15 -16.98 11.99
C PRO A 229 -7.60 -16.58 11.73
N SER A 230 -7.86 -16.06 10.52
CA SER A 230 -9.19 -15.72 10.01
C SER A 230 -10.22 -16.87 10.16
N ASP A 231 -9.77 -18.04 10.60
CA ASP A 231 -10.51 -19.23 11.04
C ASP A 231 -11.68 -19.02 12.01
N THR A 232 -11.83 -17.86 12.67
CA THR A 232 -13.04 -17.65 13.49
C THR A 232 -14.27 -17.36 12.64
N GLN A 233 -14.08 -16.80 11.44
CA GLN A 233 -15.15 -16.63 10.46
C GLN A 233 -14.90 -17.62 9.32
N MET A 234 -15.45 -18.83 9.45
CA MET A 234 -15.47 -19.77 8.34
C MET A 234 -16.31 -19.17 7.21
N HIS A 235 -15.65 -18.62 6.20
CA HIS A 235 -16.28 -18.09 5.00
C HIS A 235 -16.47 -19.22 3.98
N PHE A 236 -17.54 -19.16 3.20
CA PHE A 236 -17.77 -20.13 2.13
C PHE A 236 -16.79 -19.97 0.96
N GLY A 237 -16.18 -18.78 0.82
CA GLY A 237 -15.06 -18.48 -0.08
C GLY A 237 -15.42 -18.37 -1.57
N ARG A 238 -16.33 -19.21 -2.07
CA ARG A 238 -16.76 -19.22 -3.48
C ARG A 238 -18.29 -19.23 -3.60
N PRO A 239 -18.84 -18.73 -4.72
CA PRO A 239 -20.25 -18.95 -5.02
C PRO A 239 -20.54 -20.45 -5.08
N GLY A 240 -21.73 -20.84 -4.64
CA GLY A 240 -22.22 -22.18 -4.89
C GLY A 240 -22.50 -22.39 -6.38
N ILE A 241 -22.40 -23.64 -6.83
CA ILE A 241 -22.64 -24.04 -8.23
C ILE A 241 -24.04 -23.61 -8.68
N GLY A 242 -25.05 -23.77 -7.81
CA GLY A 242 -26.42 -23.37 -8.13
C GLY A 242 -26.56 -21.87 -8.38
N LEU A 243 -25.85 -21.04 -7.62
CA LEU A 243 -25.80 -19.59 -7.81
C LEU A 243 -25.09 -19.21 -9.12
N GLU A 244 -24.00 -19.91 -9.48
CA GLU A 244 -23.30 -19.65 -10.74
C GLU A 244 -24.17 -19.89 -11.98
N LEU A 245 -25.17 -20.77 -11.90
CA LEU A 245 -26.12 -21.01 -13.01
C LEU A 245 -27.02 -19.80 -13.29
N LEU A 246 -27.14 -18.86 -12.36
CA LEU A 246 -27.90 -17.62 -12.53
C LEU A 246 -27.08 -16.50 -13.16
N TYR A 247 -25.78 -16.68 -13.32
CA TYR A 247 -24.89 -15.71 -13.94
C TYR A 247 -24.68 -16.02 -15.42
N GLY A 248 -24.57 -14.99 -16.25
CA GLY A 248 -24.30 -15.15 -17.67
C GLY A 248 -22.83 -15.47 -17.96
N TYR A 249 -22.58 -15.94 -19.19
CA TYR A 249 -21.24 -16.17 -19.68
C TYR A 249 -20.57 -14.86 -20.10
N THR A 250 -19.24 -14.83 -19.96
CA THR A 250 -18.43 -13.68 -20.36
C THR A 250 -17.23 -14.07 -21.27
N PRO A 251 -17.46 -14.72 -22.43
CA PRO A 251 -16.37 -15.21 -23.27
C PRO A 251 -15.55 -14.12 -23.95
N GLN A 252 -16.14 -12.99 -24.35
CA GLN A 252 -15.41 -11.89 -25.00
C GLN A 252 -14.74 -11.02 -23.96
N LEU A 253 -15.46 -10.69 -22.88
CA LEU A 253 -14.94 -9.85 -21.80
C LEU A 253 -13.71 -10.50 -21.15
N ASN A 254 -13.71 -11.80 -20.92
CA ASN A 254 -12.55 -12.50 -20.33
C ASN A 254 -11.27 -12.41 -21.19
N GLN A 255 -11.36 -12.12 -22.49
CA GLN A 255 -10.18 -11.96 -23.35
C GLN A 255 -9.53 -10.58 -23.20
N TYR A 256 -10.33 -9.58 -22.82
CA TYR A 256 -9.91 -8.18 -22.71
C TYR A 256 -9.95 -7.67 -21.25
N SER A 257 -10.12 -8.57 -20.28
CA SER A 257 -10.17 -8.19 -18.88
C SER A 257 -9.52 -9.20 -17.96
N GLU A 258 -9.06 -8.71 -16.82
CA GLU A 258 -8.42 -9.50 -15.78
C GLU A 258 -9.31 -9.54 -14.53
N ASP A 259 -9.42 -10.70 -13.90
CA ASP A 259 -10.17 -10.84 -12.65
C ASP A 259 -9.30 -10.36 -11.47
N LEU A 260 -9.71 -9.26 -10.84
CA LEU A 260 -8.97 -8.65 -9.74
C LEU A 260 -9.01 -9.44 -8.43
N ALA A 261 -9.93 -10.41 -8.31
CA ALA A 261 -9.98 -11.30 -7.15
C ALA A 261 -9.04 -12.51 -7.29
N ALA A 262 -8.43 -12.73 -8.45
CA ALA A 262 -7.48 -13.82 -8.65
C ALA A 262 -6.23 -13.61 -7.77
N PRO A 263 -5.61 -14.67 -7.21
CA PRO A 263 -4.40 -14.54 -6.42
C PRO A 263 -3.28 -13.92 -7.26
N GLN A 264 -2.80 -12.75 -6.88
CA GLN A 264 -1.66 -12.10 -7.52
C GLN A 264 -0.40 -12.35 -6.69
N ALA A 265 0.77 -12.31 -7.35
CA ALA A 265 2.06 -12.51 -6.67
C ALA A 265 2.33 -11.46 -5.57
N PHE A 266 1.72 -10.28 -5.71
CA PHE A 266 1.85 -9.15 -4.80
C PHE A 266 0.48 -8.55 -4.47
N THR A 267 -0.22 -9.13 -3.50
CA THR A 267 -1.43 -8.50 -2.93
C THR A 267 -1.14 -8.06 -1.50
N HIS A 268 -1.04 -6.76 -1.28
CA HIS A 268 -1.04 -6.19 0.06
C HIS A 268 -2.46 -6.22 0.63
N HIS A 269 -2.62 -6.62 1.88
CA HIS A 269 -3.90 -6.48 2.54
C HIS A 269 -4.18 -5.00 2.79
N LEU A 270 -5.45 -4.58 2.70
CA LEU A 270 -5.79 -3.19 2.94
C LEU A 270 -5.74 -2.87 4.45
N ILE A 271 -4.78 -2.05 4.86
CA ILE A 271 -4.63 -1.62 6.24
C ILE A 271 -5.23 -0.22 6.44
N GLY A 272 -6.08 -0.06 7.45
CA GLY A 272 -6.55 1.24 7.94
C GLY A 272 -7.51 2.03 7.04
N ARG A 273 -8.06 1.41 5.98
CA ARG A 273 -8.91 2.09 4.96
C ARG A 273 -10.19 1.35 4.61
N GLN A 274 -10.73 0.63 5.59
CA GLN A 274 -11.90 -0.24 5.41
C GLN A 274 -13.21 0.52 5.21
N ASP A 275 -13.23 1.76 5.67
CA ASP A 275 -14.28 2.74 5.47
C ASP A 275 -14.45 3.10 3.97
N ILE A 276 -13.35 3.25 3.22
CA ILE A 276 -13.40 3.54 1.78
C ILE A 276 -14.06 2.38 1.03
N VAL A 277 -13.66 1.14 1.31
CA VAL A 277 -14.27 -0.07 0.72
C VAL A 277 -15.76 -0.14 1.05
N SER A 278 -16.14 0.16 2.29
CA SER A 278 -17.53 0.21 2.72
C SER A 278 -18.33 1.30 2.00
N ARG A 279 -17.70 2.45 1.69
CA ARG A 279 -18.31 3.53 0.90
C ARG A 279 -18.50 3.15 -0.56
N ILE A 280 -17.54 2.44 -1.16
CA ILE A 280 -17.66 1.86 -2.50
C ILE A 280 -18.88 0.93 -2.55
N GLU A 281 -18.99 0.01 -1.58
CA GLU A 281 -20.11 -0.93 -1.49
C GLU A 281 -21.47 -0.23 -1.40
N ARG A 282 -21.62 0.74 -0.49
CA ARG A 282 -22.87 1.50 -0.33
C ARG A 282 -23.25 2.23 -1.61
N THR A 283 -22.27 2.83 -2.27
CA THR A 283 -22.47 3.59 -3.50
C THR A 283 -22.91 2.70 -4.65
N LEU A 284 -22.23 1.58 -4.88
CA LEU A 284 -22.61 0.61 -5.91
C LEU A 284 -24.00 0.02 -5.64
N THR A 285 -24.33 -0.21 -4.37
CA THR A 285 -25.65 -0.71 -3.95
C THR A 285 -26.77 0.30 -4.21
N SER A 286 -26.49 1.61 -4.08
CA SER A 286 -27.45 2.68 -4.41
C SER A 286 -27.81 2.74 -5.90
N GLY A 287 -27.01 2.10 -6.75
CA GLY A 287 -27.22 2.01 -8.17
C GLY A 287 -26.26 2.85 -9.01
N LYS A 288 -25.56 3.81 -8.40
CA LYS A 288 -24.51 4.62 -9.04
C LYS A 288 -23.22 3.81 -9.27
N SER A 289 -22.42 4.27 -10.22
CA SER A 289 -21.02 3.84 -10.40
C SER A 289 -20.12 4.67 -9.49
N VAL A 290 -18.91 4.17 -9.22
CA VAL A 290 -17.93 4.84 -8.37
C VAL A 290 -16.80 5.37 -9.22
N ILE A 291 -16.29 6.55 -8.89
CA ILE A 291 -14.97 7.00 -9.35
C ILE A 291 -14.06 7.24 -8.15
N LEU A 292 -13.00 6.45 -8.07
CA LEU A 292 -11.99 6.55 -7.02
C LEU A 292 -10.93 7.58 -7.46
N THR A 293 -10.93 8.74 -6.81
CA THR A 293 -10.00 9.85 -7.07
C THR A 293 -8.93 9.93 -5.99
N GLY A 294 -7.83 10.62 -6.27
CA GLY A 294 -6.74 10.83 -5.30
C GLY A 294 -5.39 10.97 -6.00
N LEU A 295 -4.35 11.34 -5.25
CA LEU A 295 -2.99 11.45 -5.79
C LEU A 295 -2.50 10.09 -6.34
N PRO A 296 -1.62 10.06 -7.36
CA PRO A 296 -0.87 8.86 -7.72
C PRO A 296 -0.15 8.29 -6.48
N GLY A 297 -0.05 6.97 -6.35
CA GLY A 297 0.68 6.36 -5.23
C GLY A 297 -0.05 6.14 -3.92
N VAL A 298 -1.24 6.73 -3.72
CA VAL A 298 -1.96 6.57 -2.44
C VAL A 298 -2.50 5.16 -2.20
N GLY A 299 -2.38 4.22 -3.15
CA GLY A 299 -2.90 2.85 -3.01
C GLY A 299 -4.33 2.64 -3.50
N LYS A 300 -4.77 3.40 -4.53
CA LYS A 300 -6.10 3.27 -5.15
C LYS A 300 -6.37 1.85 -5.65
N THR A 301 -5.39 1.23 -6.32
CA THR A 301 -5.49 -0.14 -6.82
C THR A 301 -5.68 -1.14 -5.68
N THR A 302 -4.97 -0.98 -4.56
CA THR A 302 -5.11 -1.85 -3.37
C THR A 302 -6.53 -1.80 -2.79
N ILE A 303 -7.17 -0.63 -2.79
CA ILE A 303 -8.57 -0.49 -2.35
C ILE A 303 -9.52 -1.29 -3.26
N VAL A 304 -9.31 -1.23 -4.59
CA VAL A 304 -10.12 -1.97 -5.56
C VAL A 304 -9.87 -3.47 -5.47
N LEU A 305 -8.61 -3.91 -5.29
CA LEU A 305 -8.24 -5.31 -5.07
C LEU A 305 -8.89 -5.88 -3.80
N GLU A 306 -8.87 -5.13 -2.69
CA GLU A 306 -9.52 -5.58 -1.46
C GLU A 306 -11.05 -5.64 -1.63
N PHE A 307 -11.65 -4.67 -2.32
CA PHE A 307 -13.06 -4.74 -2.68
C PHE A 307 -13.37 -5.99 -3.53
N ALA A 308 -12.54 -6.30 -4.53
CA ALA A 308 -12.66 -7.48 -5.38
C ALA A 308 -12.56 -8.78 -4.58
N ARG A 309 -11.57 -8.88 -3.69
CA ARG A 309 -11.38 -10.03 -2.79
C ARG A 309 -12.63 -10.25 -1.92
N ARG A 310 -13.16 -9.19 -1.29
CA ARG A 310 -14.37 -9.27 -0.45
C ARG A 310 -15.62 -9.64 -1.25
N ALA A 311 -15.77 -9.07 -2.44
CA ALA A 311 -16.87 -9.39 -3.34
C ALA A 311 -16.84 -10.88 -3.72
N ALA A 312 -15.68 -11.39 -4.12
CA ALA A 312 -15.51 -12.79 -4.49
C ALA A 312 -15.67 -13.76 -3.31
N ALA A 313 -15.14 -13.40 -2.13
CA ALA A 313 -15.24 -14.22 -0.91
C ALA A 313 -16.65 -14.22 -0.28
N GLY A 314 -17.51 -13.27 -0.69
CA GLY A 314 -18.85 -13.09 -0.13
C GLY A 314 -18.87 -12.37 1.22
N GLU A 315 -17.88 -11.51 1.48
CA GLU A 315 -17.75 -10.71 2.70
C GLU A 315 -18.51 -9.37 2.62
N LEU A 316 -19.01 -9.00 1.44
CA LEU A 316 -19.83 -7.80 1.22
C LEU A 316 -21.33 -8.07 1.48
N GLY A 317 -22.14 -7.01 1.50
CA GLY A 317 -23.59 -7.09 1.65
C GLY A 317 -24.31 -7.83 0.50
N PRO A 318 -25.61 -8.15 0.68
CA PRO A 318 -26.36 -9.13 -0.13
C PRO A 318 -26.38 -8.83 -1.64
N HIS A 319 -26.25 -7.57 -2.05
CA HIS A 319 -26.24 -7.17 -3.47
C HIS A 319 -24.87 -7.29 -4.14
N MET A 320 -23.80 -7.39 -3.35
CA MET A 320 -22.40 -7.40 -3.81
C MET A 320 -21.69 -8.75 -3.57
N VAL A 321 -22.36 -9.70 -2.93
CA VAL A 321 -21.83 -11.05 -2.68
C VAL A 321 -21.60 -11.78 -4.00
N TYR A 322 -20.44 -12.43 -4.12
CA TYR A 322 -20.03 -13.25 -5.25
C TYR A 322 -20.04 -12.53 -6.61
N LYS A 323 -19.81 -11.22 -6.58
CA LYS A 323 -19.55 -10.44 -7.80
C LYS A 323 -18.10 -10.62 -8.24
N ARG A 324 -17.91 -10.75 -9.54
CA ARG A 324 -16.60 -10.73 -10.22
C ARG A 324 -16.24 -9.29 -10.52
N VAL A 325 -15.07 -8.86 -10.07
CA VAL A 325 -14.56 -7.52 -10.33
C VAL A 325 -13.50 -7.64 -11.42
N MET A 326 -13.83 -7.16 -12.62
CA MET A 326 -13.04 -7.37 -13.83
C MET A 326 -12.42 -6.05 -14.27
N GLU A 327 -11.10 -5.98 -14.34
CA GLU A 327 -10.40 -4.82 -14.91
C GLU A 327 -10.38 -4.91 -16.44
N LEU A 328 -10.97 -3.93 -17.11
CA LEU A 328 -10.96 -3.84 -18.56
C LEU A 328 -9.65 -3.21 -19.03
N ASN A 329 -8.91 -3.95 -19.84
CA ASN A 329 -7.77 -3.41 -20.58
C ASN A 329 -8.31 -2.70 -21.82
N TYR A 330 -8.28 -1.37 -21.89
CA TYR A 330 -8.78 -0.61 -23.04
C TYR A 330 -7.76 -0.49 -24.19
N ASN A 331 -6.52 -0.99 -24.02
CA ASN A 331 -5.46 -0.82 -25.03
C ASN A 331 -5.81 -1.47 -26.37
N PHE A 332 -6.65 -2.51 -26.40
CA PHE A 332 -7.11 -3.12 -27.66
C PHE A 332 -7.92 -2.13 -28.52
N LEU A 333 -8.62 -1.17 -27.90
CA LEU A 333 -9.33 -0.10 -28.62
C LEU A 333 -8.34 0.86 -29.30
N LEU A 334 -7.11 0.95 -28.80
CA LEU A 334 -6.07 1.85 -29.31
C LEU A 334 -5.20 1.18 -30.37
N SER A 335 -4.82 -0.08 -30.15
CA SER A 335 -3.85 -0.81 -31.00
C SER A 335 -4.43 -1.33 -32.31
N GLU A 336 -5.75 -1.52 -32.41
CA GLU A 336 -6.38 -2.03 -33.62
C GLU A 336 -6.54 -0.91 -34.67
N ASN A 337 -5.92 -1.09 -35.87
CA ASN A 337 -6.12 -0.25 -37.07
C ASN A 337 -7.50 -0.51 -37.68
N ILE A 338 -8.54 -0.32 -36.88
CA ILE A 338 -9.93 -0.58 -37.21
C ILE A 338 -10.71 0.74 -37.19
N ASP A 339 -11.76 0.83 -38.01
CA ASP A 339 -12.68 1.98 -38.03
C ASP A 339 -13.30 2.24 -36.64
N LEU A 340 -13.52 3.52 -36.32
CA LEU A 340 -14.11 3.97 -35.05
C LEU A 340 -15.45 3.28 -34.76
N ASN A 341 -16.29 3.10 -35.79
CA ASN A 341 -17.59 2.46 -35.62
C ASN A 341 -17.48 0.99 -35.20
N GLN A 342 -16.49 0.27 -35.73
CA GLN A 342 -16.24 -1.11 -35.35
C GLN A 342 -15.68 -1.20 -33.92
N LYS A 343 -14.77 -0.28 -33.53
CA LYS A 343 -14.31 -0.15 -32.14
C LYS A 343 -15.47 0.10 -31.19
N LYS A 344 -16.39 1.00 -31.56
CA LYS A 344 -17.62 1.29 -30.82
C LYS A 344 -18.52 0.07 -30.67
N THR A 345 -18.67 -0.71 -31.75
CA THR A 345 -19.47 -1.95 -31.76
C THR A 345 -18.87 -2.98 -30.80
N LYS A 346 -17.57 -3.24 -30.91
CA LYS A 346 -16.85 -4.18 -30.04
C LYS A 346 -16.91 -3.76 -28.57
N PHE A 347 -16.70 -2.48 -28.26
CA PHE A 347 -16.84 -1.97 -26.90
C PHE A 347 -18.28 -2.14 -26.37
N SER A 348 -19.28 -1.86 -27.21
CA SER A 348 -20.69 -2.07 -26.87
C SER A 348 -21.01 -3.54 -26.57
N GLU A 349 -20.44 -4.48 -27.33
CA GLU A 349 -20.59 -5.92 -27.10
C GLU A 349 -20.03 -6.35 -25.74
N LEU A 350 -18.84 -5.85 -25.37
CA LEU A 350 -18.21 -6.15 -24.08
C LEU A 350 -19.04 -5.63 -22.90
N LEU A 351 -19.57 -4.39 -23.00
CA LEU A 351 -20.42 -3.82 -21.96
C LEU A 351 -21.78 -4.52 -21.87
N LEU A 352 -22.34 -4.94 -23.01
CA LEU A 352 -23.56 -5.75 -23.03
C LEU A 352 -23.36 -7.09 -22.34
N GLU A 353 -22.25 -7.77 -22.65
CA GLU A 353 -21.88 -9.04 -22.03
C GLU A 353 -21.70 -8.90 -20.52
N ALA A 354 -20.99 -7.86 -20.06
CA ALA A 354 -20.83 -7.53 -18.65
C ALA A 354 -22.19 -7.27 -17.95
N ALA A 355 -23.06 -6.48 -18.57
CA ALA A 355 -24.39 -6.17 -18.02
C ALA A 355 -25.29 -7.42 -17.93
N ASN A 356 -25.24 -8.28 -18.94
CA ASN A 356 -26.06 -9.49 -19.02
C ASN A 356 -25.56 -10.59 -18.07
N ALA A 357 -24.26 -10.64 -17.79
CA ALA A 357 -23.68 -11.58 -16.84
C ALA A 357 -24.29 -11.46 -15.45
N GLY A 358 -24.60 -10.23 -15.02
CA GLY A 358 -25.34 -9.98 -13.77
C GLY A 358 -24.53 -10.13 -12.49
N ASN A 359 -23.32 -10.66 -12.56
CA ASN A 359 -22.36 -10.70 -11.46
C ASN A 359 -21.07 -9.93 -11.73
N VAL A 360 -21.00 -9.14 -12.81
CA VAL A 360 -19.79 -8.40 -13.17
C VAL A 360 -19.85 -6.97 -12.63
N ILE A 361 -18.74 -6.53 -12.04
CA ILE A 361 -18.42 -5.14 -11.78
C ILE A 361 -17.20 -4.83 -12.63
N LEU A 362 -17.29 -3.80 -13.47
CA LEU A 362 -16.21 -3.45 -14.40
C LEU A 362 -15.32 -2.39 -13.76
N VAL A 363 -14.01 -2.62 -13.76
CA VAL A 363 -13.01 -1.63 -13.37
C VAL A 363 -12.42 -1.04 -14.64
N ILE A 364 -12.43 0.29 -14.74
CA ILE A 364 -11.83 1.01 -15.87
C ILE A 364 -10.82 2.00 -15.31
N LYS A 365 -9.54 1.75 -15.56
CA LYS A 365 -8.49 2.74 -15.30
C LYS A 365 -8.51 3.79 -16.41
N ASP A 366 -8.15 5.02 -16.06
CA ASP A 366 -7.97 6.10 -17.03
C ASP A 366 -9.20 6.35 -17.93
N LEU A 367 -10.41 6.33 -17.33
CA LEU A 367 -11.68 6.51 -18.05
C LEU A 367 -11.71 7.74 -18.98
N TYR A 368 -10.96 8.79 -18.65
CA TYR A 368 -10.84 10.01 -19.45
C TYR A 368 -10.28 9.74 -20.86
N ARG A 369 -9.42 8.73 -21.06
CA ARG A 369 -8.84 8.39 -22.37
C ARG A 369 -9.87 7.93 -23.40
N ILE A 370 -10.87 7.17 -22.95
CA ILE A 370 -11.94 6.64 -23.82
C ILE A 370 -13.19 7.53 -23.88
N THR A 371 -13.20 8.64 -23.14
CA THR A 371 -14.38 9.54 -23.08
C THR A 371 -14.10 10.92 -23.65
N HIS A 372 -12.84 11.25 -23.96
CA HIS A 372 -12.45 12.55 -24.47
C HIS A 372 -11.74 12.42 -25.83
N SER A 373 -12.43 12.89 -26.87
CA SER A 373 -11.94 12.90 -28.24
C SER A 373 -10.66 13.73 -28.44
N GLN A 374 -10.38 14.69 -27.56
CA GLN A 374 -9.20 15.56 -27.66
C GLN A 374 -7.87 14.84 -27.39
N LEU A 375 -7.89 13.70 -26.69
CA LEU A 375 -6.67 13.00 -26.32
C LEU A 375 -6.27 11.98 -27.39
N GLU A 376 -7.17 11.06 -27.73
CA GLU A 376 -6.87 9.92 -28.60
C GLU A 376 -7.81 9.87 -29.83
N GLY A 377 -8.63 10.89 -30.05
CA GLY A 377 -9.57 10.95 -31.19
C GLY A 377 -10.82 10.08 -31.02
N LEU A 378 -11.01 9.48 -29.85
CA LEU A 378 -12.09 8.52 -29.55
C LEU A 378 -13.05 9.10 -28.50
N ASP A 379 -14.36 8.92 -28.72
CA ASP A 379 -15.37 9.24 -27.70
C ASP A 379 -16.40 8.11 -27.63
N PHE A 380 -16.34 7.33 -26.54
CA PHE A 380 -17.25 6.23 -26.20
C PHE A 380 -18.29 6.63 -25.12
N THR A 381 -18.45 7.93 -24.84
CA THR A 381 -19.39 8.44 -23.83
C THR A 381 -20.83 8.02 -24.10
N ASP A 382 -21.24 8.00 -25.36
CA ASP A 382 -22.57 7.57 -25.81
C ASP A 382 -22.88 6.11 -25.46
N ILE A 383 -21.89 5.22 -25.64
CA ILE A 383 -22.03 3.80 -25.32
C ILE A 383 -22.09 3.61 -23.81
N LEU A 384 -21.20 4.25 -23.06
CA LEU A 384 -21.20 4.19 -21.59
C LEU A 384 -22.53 4.69 -21.01
N GLU A 385 -23.06 5.80 -21.51
CA GLU A 385 -24.34 6.36 -21.07
C GLU A 385 -25.49 5.36 -21.25
N LYS A 386 -25.55 4.67 -22.41
CA LYS A 386 -26.59 3.65 -22.68
C LYS A 386 -26.61 2.55 -21.62
N TYR A 387 -25.45 2.00 -21.25
CA TYR A 387 -25.38 0.88 -20.29
C TYR A 387 -25.49 1.34 -18.83
N MET A 388 -25.00 2.54 -18.51
CA MET A 388 -25.15 3.10 -17.16
C MET A 388 -26.59 3.55 -16.87
N ALA A 389 -27.31 4.09 -17.87
CA ALA A 389 -28.71 4.45 -17.73
C ALA A 389 -29.61 3.23 -17.41
N ALA A 390 -29.28 2.07 -17.96
CA ALA A 390 -29.97 0.81 -17.67
C ALA A 390 -29.75 0.30 -16.23
N LYS A 391 -28.81 0.88 -15.46
CA LYS A 391 -28.42 0.51 -14.09
C LYS A 391 -27.95 -0.94 -13.88
N ASN A 392 -27.86 -1.73 -14.94
CA ASN A 392 -27.51 -3.15 -14.89
C ASN A 392 -26.00 -3.39 -14.88
N LEU A 393 -25.20 -2.40 -15.29
CA LEU A 393 -23.75 -2.44 -15.22
C LEU A 393 -23.25 -1.52 -14.11
N LYS A 394 -22.35 -2.02 -13.27
CA LYS A 394 -21.66 -1.26 -12.22
C LYS A 394 -20.22 -1.05 -12.63
N ILE A 395 -19.74 0.19 -12.56
CA ILE A 395 -18.39 0.56 -12.94
C ILE A 395 -17.66 1.16 -11.72
N ILE A 396 -16.41 0.76 -11.52
CA ILE A 396 -15.45 1.43 -10.64
C ILE A 396 -14.37 2.03 -11.53
N ALA A 397 -14.38 3.35 -11.67
CA ALA A 397 -13.33 4.08 -12.37
C ALA A 397 -12.20 4.45 -11.40
N VAL A 398 -10.95 4.36 -11.84
CA VAL A 398 -9.78 4.83 -11.07
C VAL A 398 -9.11 5.96 -11.85
N SER A 399 -8.95 7.12 -11.22
CA SER A 399 -8.34 8.30 -11.84
C SER A 399 -7.58 9.16 -10.83
N SER A 400 -6.72 10.04 -11.29
CA SER A 400 -6.16 11.10 -10.43
C SER A 400 -7.17 12.21 -10.18
N GLN A 401 -6.96 13.01 -9.13
CA GLN A 401 -7.82 14.15 -8.84
C GLN A 401 -7.81 15.17 -10.00
N MET A 402 -6.63 15.43 -10.57
CA MET A 402 -6.46 16.36 -11.69
C MET A 402 -7.22 15.89 -12.95
N GLU A 403 -7.14 14.61 -13.28
CA GLU A 403 -7.88 14.04 -14.43
C GLU A 403 -9.39 14.13 -14.22
N TYR A 404 -9.86 13.84 -13.00
CA TYR A 404 -11.27 13.93 -12.68
C TYR A 404 -11.80 15.35 -12.89
N ASP A 405 -11.15 16.35 -12.29
CA ASP A 405 -11.59 17.75 -12.35
C ASP A 405 -11.51 18.31 -13.77
N ARG A 406 -10.49 17.90 -14.56
CA ARG A 406 -10.28 18.38 -15.92
C ARG A 406 -11.21 17.75 -16.95
N PHE A 407 -11.48 16.45 -16.85
CA PHE A 407 -12.15 15.69 -17.92
C PHE A 407 -13.53 15.16 -17.49
N ILE A 408 -13.66 14.60 -16.29
CA ILE A 408 -14.87 13.85 -15.92
C ILE A 408 -15.92 14.74 -15.25
N ALA A 409 -15.51 15.63 -14.33
CA ALA A 409 -16.40 16.53 -13.62
C ALA A 409 -17.17 17.50 -14.55
N PRO A 410 -16.54 18.11 -15.59
CA PRO A 410 -17.25 19.00 -16.52
C PRO A 410 -18.27 18.28 -17.40
N ASN A 411 -18.10 16.97 -17.63
CA ASN A 411 -18.97 16.20 -18.50
C ASN A 411 -20.24 15.71 -17.77
N ALA A 412 -21.31 16.51 -17.84
CA ALA A 412 -22.61 16.21 -17.22
C ALA A 412 -23.24 14.87 -17.65
N ARG A 413 -22.88 14.33 -18.83
CA ARG A 413 -23.38 13.03 -19.30
C ARG A 413 -22.81 11.87 -18.50
N LEU A 414 -21.60 12.01 -17.99
CA LEU A 414 -20.92 10.99 -17.19
C LEU A 414 -21.08 11.25 -15.69
N SER A 415 -20.86 12.50 -15.25
CA SER A 415 -20.82 12.83 -13.81
C SER A 415 -22.12 12.49 -13.07
N LYS A 416 -23.28 12.50 -13.75
CA LYS A 416 -24.57 12.08 -13.16
C LYS A 416 -24.62 10.60 -12.73
N PHE A 417 -23.79 9.74 -13.32
CA PHE A 417 -23.76 8.29 -13.03
C PHE A 417 -22.65 7.89 -12.05
N PHE A 418 -21.65 8.75 -11.86
CA PHE A 418 -20.51 8.49 -10.99
C PHE A 418 -20.61 9.27 -9.69
N GLU A 419 -20.30 8.61 -8.59
CA GLU A 419 -20.06 9.26 -7.31
C GLU A 419 -18.54 9.30 -7.04
N PRO A 420 -17.95 10.48 -6.83
CA PRO A 420 -16.53 10.59 -6.48
C PRO A 420 -16.28 10.13 -5.05
N ILE A 421 -15.31 9.23 -4.88
CA ILE A 421 -14.78 8.80 -3.60
C ILE A 421 -13.29 9.15 -3.60
N GLU A 422 -12.90 10.07 -2.74
CA GLU A 422 -11.52 10.50 -2.60
C GLU A 422 -10.73 9.52 -1.72
N ALA A 423 -9.59 9.04 -2.22
CA ALA A 423 -8.61 8.26 -1.50
C ALA A 423 -7.49 9.17 -1.01
N VAL A 424 -7.51 9.48 0.29
CA VAL A 424 -6.49 10.29 0.95
C VAL A 424 -5.26 9.44 1.28
N ALA A 425 -4.07 10.04 1.22
CA ALA A 425 -2.83 9.39 1.64
C ALA A 425 -2.94 8.91 3.11
N PRO A 426 -2.39 7.73 3.45
CA PRO A 426 -2.45 7.23 4.81
C PRO A 426 -1.51 8.04 5.70
N GLY A 427 -1.86 8.18 6.97
CA GLY A 427 -0.93 8.70 7.96
C GLY A 427 0.28 7.77 8.14
N VAL A 428 1.36 8.31 8.71
CA VAL A 428 2.62 7.58 8.92
C VAL A 428 2.40 6.26 9.69
N ASP A 429 1.50 6.23 10.68
CA ASP A 429 1.19 5.03 11.46
C ASP A 429 0.61 3.89 10.61
N ILE A 430 -0.25 4.21 9.63
CA ILE A 430 -0.82 3.23 8.71
C ILE A 430 0.23 2.81 7.68
N ALA A 431 1.00 3.77 7.15
CA ALA A 431 2.10 3.51 6.23
C ALA A 431 3.15 2.59 6.85
N GLN A 432 3.45 2.76 8.15
CA GLN A 432 4.34 1.92 8.92
C GLN A 432 3.87 0.46 8.97
N LYS A 433 2.57 0.24 9.22
CA LYS A 433 1.99 -1.12 9.22
C LYS A 433 2.05 -1.77 7.84
N ILE A 434 1.78 -1.00 6.78
CA ILE A 434 1.92 -1.46 5.39
C ILE A 434 3.38 -1.84 5.11
N LEU A 435 4.32 -1.03 5.58
CA LEU A 435 5.75 -1.28 5.43
C LEU A 435 6.19 -2.54 6.18
N PHE A 436 5.64 -2.84 7.36
CA PHE A 436 5.90 -4.09 8.09
C PHE A 436 5.44 -5.34 7.36
N GLU A 437 4.23 -5.31 6.80
CA GLU A 437 3.71 -6.43 6.01
C GLU A 437 4.61 -6.68 4.80
N SER A 438 4.95 -5.62 4.06
CA SER A 438 5.86 -5.70 2.91
C SER A 438 7.25 -6.19 3.29
N ALA A 439 7.83 -5.66 4.37
CA ALA A 439 9.14 -6.09 4.87
C ALA A 439 9.13 -7.58 5.20
N SER A 440 8.13 -8.09 5.92
CA SER A 440 8.03 -9.52 6.25
C SER A 440 7.88 -10.43 5.02
N LEU A 441 7.18 -9.96 3.98
CA LEU A 441 7.11 -10.69 2.71
C LEU A 441 8.49 -10.81 2.06
N TRP A 442 9.25 -9.71 2.05
CA TRP A 442 10.62 -9.69 1.53
C TRP A 442 11.59 -10.52 2.34
N GLU A 443 11.54 -10.48 3.69
CA GLU A 443 12.37 -11.32 4.55
C GLU A 443 12.17 -12.81 4.25
N LYS A 444 10.92 -13.23 4.00
CA LYS A 444 10.60 -14.60 3.65
C LYS A 444 11.07 -14.98 2.25
N GLN A 445 10.93 -14.09 1.27
CA GLN A 445 11.30 -14.35 -0.12
C GLN A 445 12.80 -14.34 -0.36
N LYS A 446 13.52 -13.41 0.28
CA LYS A 446 14.95 -13.14 0.04
C LYS A 446 15.86 -13.60 1.18
N SER A 447 15.30 -14.13 2.28
CA SER A 447 16.07 -14.52 3.48
C SER A 447 16.98 -13.39 4.01
N LEU A 448 16.49 -12.15 3.91
CA LEU A 448 17.13 -10.94 4.44
C LEU A 448 16.59 -10.67 5.85
N LEU A 449 17.41 -10.11 6.74
CA LEU A 449 16.94 -9.56 8.01
C LEU A 449 16.89 -8.03 7.93
N ILE A 450 15.72 -7.45 8.18
CA ILE A 450 15.48 -6.01 8.08
C ILE A 450 15.39 -5.39 9.47
N SER A 451 16.34 -4.53 9.84
CA SER A 451 16.28 -3.87 11.14
C SER A 451 15.13 -2.87 11.26
N VAL A 452 14.55 -2.73 12.45
CA VAL A 452 13.48 -1.73 12.71
C VAL A 452 14.01 -0.32 12.55
N GLN A 453 15.29 -0.10 12.85
CA GLN A 453 15.94 1.19 12.61
C GLN A 453 15.99 1.53 11.11
N ALA A 454 16.19 0.54 10.23
CA ALA A 454 16.12 0.75 8.79
C ALA A 454 14.70 1.14 8.36
N LEU A 455 13.67 0.44 8.84
CA LEU A 455 12.28 0.76 8.50
C LEU A 455 11.86 2.15 8.99
N ARG A 456 12.30 2.55 10.20
CA ARG A 456 12.12 3.94 10.66
C ARG A 456 12.85 4.93 9.75
N ALA A 457 14.10 4.66 9.41
CA ALA A 457 14.87 5.53 8.52
C ALA A 457 14.20 5.70 7.16
N ILE A 458 13.57 4.65 6.63
CA ILE A 458 12.76 4.71 5.41
C ILE A 458 11.59 5.67 5.59
N LEU A 459 10.77 5.50 6.64
CA LEU A 459 9.60 6.35 6.89
C LEU A 459 9.99 7.81 7.12
N ASP A 460 10.92 8.06 8.03
CA ASP A 460 11.38 9.40 8.38
C ASP A 460 12.10 10.08 7.20
N GLY A 461 12.83 9.31 6.40
CA GLY A 461 13.51 9.79 5.21
C GLY A 461 12.55 10.14 4.08
N CYS A 462 11.59 9.27 3.83
CA CYS A 462 10.52 9.48 2.85
C CYS A 462 9.65 10.69 3.22
N ASP A 463 9.27 10.84 4.49
CA ASP A 463 8.42 11.95 4.91
C ASP A 463 9.10 13.31 4.69
N ARG A 464 10.41 13.37 4.93
CA ARG A 464 11.19 14.62 4.90
C ARG A 464 11.74 14.99 3.53
N TYR A 465 12.28 14.01 2.79
CA TYR A 465 13.04 14.29 1.56
C TYR A 465 12.28 13.95 0.29
N ILE A 466 11.22 13.15 0.36
CA ILE A 466 10.43 12.72 -0.80
C ILE A 466 9.02 13.33 -0.67
N THR A 467 8.84 14.48 -1.31
CA THR A 467 7.62 15.32 -1.21
C THR A 467 6.70 15.22 -2.41
N ASP A 468 7.20 14.72 -3.54
CA ASP A 468 6.49 14.56 -4.80
C ASP A 468 5.52 13.37 -4.82
N THR A 469 5.89 12.29 -4.10
CA THR A 469 5.12 11.05 -4.01
C THR A 469 4.50 10.89 -2.63
N PRO A 470 3.23 10.46 -2.51
CA PRO A 470 2.59 10.27 -1.22
C PRO A 470 2.90 8.88 -0.63
N PHE A 471 2.62 8.72 0.67
CA PHE A 471 2.54 7.37 1.26
C PHE A 471 1.34 6.59 0.68
N PRO A 472 1.41 5.25 0.63
CA PRO A 472 2.53 4.39 1.02
C PRO A 472 3.58 4.18 -0.09
N GLU A 473 3.34 4.64 -1.32
CA GLU A 473 4.20 4.36 -2.48
C GLU A 473 5.67 4.71 -2.23
N LYS A 474 5.96 5.95 -1.79
CA LYS A 474 7.35 6.38 -1.54
C LYS A 474 8.14 5.47 -0.59
N ALA A 475 7.46 4.92 0.43
CA ALA A 475 8.10 4.03 1.41
C ALA A 475 8.36 2.64 0.84
N LEU A 476 7.40 2.12 0.07
CA LEU A 476 7.53 0.81 -0.58
C LEU A 476 8.58 0.84 -1.69
N GLU A 477 8.60 1.91 -2.48
CA GLU A 477 9.58 2.15 -3.52
C GLU A 477 10.99 2.28 -2.93
N LEU A 478 11.16 3.07 -1.86
CA LEU A 478 12.45 3.16 -1.17
C LEU A 478 12.88 1.83 -0.57
N LEU A 479 11.95 1.06 0.02
CA LEU A 479 12.25 -0.28 0.52
C LEU A 479 12.77 -1.20 -0.60
N ASP A 480 12.11 -1.21 -1.76
CA ASP A 480 12.50 -2.03 -2.91
C ASP A 480 13.90 -1.66 -3.44
N PHE A 481 14.19 -0.35 -3.54
CA PHE A 481 15.53 0.11 -3.90
C PHE A 481 16.59 -0.32 -2.88
N VAL A 482 16.30 -0.22 -1.58
CA VAL A 482 17.26 -0.65 -0.54
C VAL A 482 17.46 -2.16 -0.61
N ILE A 483 16.43 -2.97 -0.84
CA ILE A 483 16.56 -4.42 -1.00
C ILE A 483 17.43 -4.74 -2.22
N THR A 484 17.19 -4.08 -3.35
CA THR A 484 18.00 -4.26 -4.58
C THR A 484 19.46 -3.88 -4.35
N PHE A 485 19.71 -2.80 -3.60
CA PHE A 485 21.05 -2.39 -3.18
C PHE A 485 21.72 -3.46 -2.28
N MET A 486 20.98 -4.04 -1.34
CA MET A 486 21.47 -5.11 -0.46
C MET A 486 21.84 -6.37 -1.24
N GLU A 487 21.07 -6.74 -2.26
CA GLU A 487 21.38 -7.85 -3.16
C GLU A 487 22.68 -7.60 -3.94
N THR A 488 22.83 -6.39 -4.48
CA THR A 488 24.04 -5.98 -5.21
C THR A 488 25.29 -6.06 -4.33
N GLN A 489 25.16 -5.69 -3.05
CA GLN A 489 26.24 -5.75 -2.06
C GLN A 489 26.38 -7.12 -1.37
N SER A 490 25.55 -8.11 -1.72
CA SER A 490 25.50 -9.44 -1.09
C SER A 490 25.42 -9.41 0.44
N LYS A 491 24.69 -8.42 1.00
CA LYS A 491 24.49 -8.28 2.44
C LYS A 491 23.18 -8.94 2.87
N SER A 492 23.20 -9.66 3.99
CA SER A 492 22.02 -10.35 4.54
C SER A 492 21.29 -9.58 5.65
N HIS A 493 21.82 -8.43 6.09
CA HIS A 493 21.27 -7.66 7.21
C HIS A 493 21.18 -6.16 6.87
N MET A 494 19.96 -5.63 6.74
CA MET A 494 19.70 -4.24 6.37
C MET A 494 19.72 -3.32 7.59
N THR A 495 20.55 -2.27 7.54
CA THR A 495 20.68 -1.26 8.59
C THR A 495 20.19 0.11 8.15
N ALA A 496 20.02 1.04 9.11
CA ALA A 496 19.66 2.43 8.80
C ALA A 496 20.70 3.14 7.93
N ASP A 497 21.97 2.76 8.02
CA ASP A 497 23.03 3.36 7.20
C ASP A 497 22.88 2.96 5.72
N ASP A 498 22.46 1.73 5.43
CA ASP A 498 22.19 1.29 4.04
C ASP A 498 21.03 2.09 3.43
N VAL A 499 19.99 2.38 4.22
CA VAL A 499 18.87 3.25 3.81
C VAL A 499 19.35 4.67 3.52
N ASN A 500 20.20 5.23 4.39
CA ASN A 500 20.74 6.58 4.20
C ASN A 500 21.59 6.70 2.93
N VAL A 501 22.35 5.66 2.57
CA VAL A 501 23.13 5.63 1.31
C VAL A 501 22.18 5.73 0.11
N VAL A 502 21.20 4.83 0.01
CA VAL A 502 20.24 4.80 -1.11
C VAL A 502 19.41 6.09 -1.18
N LEU A 503 19.01 6.62 -0.03
CA LEU A 503 18.26 7.87 0.03
C LEU A 503 19.14 9.06 -0.39
N SER A 504 20.43 9.05 -0.06
CA SER A 504 21.38 10.08 -0.53
C SER A 504 21.60 10.00 -2.04
N GLU A 505 21.66 8.79 -2.61
CA GLU A 505 21.74 8.56 -4.06
C GLU A 505 20.47 9.05 -4.76
N LYS A 506 19.28 8.76 -4.21
CA LYS A 506 17.99 9.15 -4.79
C LYS A 506 17.74 10.66 -4.72
N THR A 507 18.12 11.31 -3.62
CA THR A 507 17.79 12.73 -3.36
C THR A 507 18.94 13.69 -3.66
N GLY A 508 20.17 13.19 -3.80
CA GLY A 508 21.39 14.01 -3.89
C GLY A 508 21.78 14.69 -2.57
N ILE A 509 21.04 14.47 -1.48
CA ILE A 509 21.31 15.06 -0.16
C ILE A 509 22.16 14.08 0.63
N SER A 510 23.32 14.53 1.15
CA SER A 510 24.13 13.70 2.05
C SER A 510 23.42 13.51 3.38
N LEU A 511 22.98 12.28 3.67
CA LEU A 511 22.29 11.90 4.91
C LEU A 511 23.15 11.02 5.84
N ALA A 512 24.43 10.86 5.51
CA ALA A 512 25.36 10.17 6.38
C ALA A 512 25.35 10.84 7.77
N ARG A 513 25.36 10.01 8.84
CA ARG A 513 25.74 10.50 10.16
C ARG A 513 27.05 11.27 9.99
N LEU A 514 27.12 12.46 10.61
CA LEU A 514 28.26 13.35 10.44
C LEU A 514 29.54 12.55 10.41
N SER A 515 30.16 12.51 9.24
CA SER A 515 31.41 11.78 9.10
C SER A 515 32.38 12.35 10.12
N GLN A 516 33.31 11.54 10.62
CA GLN A 516 34.40 12.09 11.44
C GLN A 516 35.05 13.29 10.73
N LYS A 517 35.11 13.22 9.38
CA LYS A 517 35.55 14.31 8.50
C LYS A 517 34.70 15.58 8.61
N GLU A 518 33.37 15.48 8.72
CA GLU A 518 32.48 16.64 8.85
C GLU A 518 32.53 17.24 10.25
N LYS A 519 32.68 16.41 11.29
CA LYS A 519 32.94 16.90 12.66
C LYS A 519 34.26 17.65 12.73
N ASP A 520 35.29 17.10 12.11
CA ASP A 520 36.61 17.71 12.04
C ASP A 520 36.60 19.01 11.20
N LEU A 521 35.81 19.05 10.12
CA LEU A 521 35.59 20.27 9.32
C LEU A 521 34.86 21.33 10.12
N LEU A 522 33.76 20.99 10.81
CA LEU A 522 33.00 21.91 11.64
C LEU A 522 33.81 22.45 12.82
N SER A 523 34.71 21.63 13.37
CA SER A 523 35.66 22.06 14.40
C SER A 523 36.68 23.08 13.88
N ARG A 524 37.03 23.04 12.59
CA ARG A 524 38.01 23.91 11.93
C ARG A 524 37.39 24.91 10.97
N LEU A 525 36.06 25.05 10.98
CA LEU A 525 35.33 25.80 9.95
C LEU A 525 35.70 27.29 9.92
N GLU A 526 35.99 27.87 11.09
CA GLU A 526 36.43 29.27 11.20
C GLU A 526 37.79 29.46 10.52
N ASP A 527 38.75 28.57 10.81
CA ASP A 527 40.08 28.60 10.20
C ASP A 527 40.02 28.42 8.68
N GLU A 528 39.22 27.45 8.22
CA GLU A 528 39.02 27.17 6.78
C GLU A 528 38.37 28.36 6.05
N LEU A 529 37.40 29.05 6.69
CA LEU A 529 36.80 30.26 6.13
C LEU A 529 37.83 31.39 6.02
N HIS A 530 38.68 31.56 7.03
CA HIS A 530 39.72 32.59 7.06
C HIS A 530 40.84 32.39 6.04
N LEU A 531 41.04 31.17 5.51
CA LEU A 531 41.97 30.94 4.39
C LEU A 531 41.56 31.68 3.11
N ARG A 532 40.27 32.01 2.96
CA ARG A 532 39.69 32.64 1.77
C ARG A 532 38.95 33.95 2.04
N LEU A 533 38.73 34.29 3.32
CA LEU A 533 38.12 35.53 3.77
C LEU A 533 39.06 36.27 4.70
N VAL A 534 39.47 37.47 4.28
CA VAL A 534 40.27 38.38 5.10
C VAL A 534 39.32 39.25 5.94
N GLY A 535 39.50 39.24 7.26
CA GLY A 535 38.63 39.94 8.22
C GLY A 535 37.26 39.28 8.39
N GLN A 536 36.23 40.07 8.73
CA GLN A 536 34.86 39.60 8.97
C GLN A 536 34.73 38.55 10.11
N ASP A 537 35.61 38.61 11.11
CA ASP A 537 35.71 37.61 12.19
C ASP A 537 34.38 37.36 12.91
N ALA A 538 33.62 38.44 13.15
CA ALA A 538 32.29 38.34 13.77
C ALA A 538 31.28 37.57 12.91
N ALA A 539 31.30 37.76 11.59
CA ALA A 539 30.40 37.05 10.66
C ALA A 539 30.80 35.57 10.54
N VAL A 540 32.10 35.30 10.41
CA VAL A 540 32.64 33.93 10.34
C VAL A 540 32.31 33.13 11.61
N SER A 541 32.54 33.71 12.78
CA SER A 541 32.23 33.07 14.06
C SER A 541 30.73 32.80 14.25
N LEU A 542 29.86 33.74 13.84
CA LEU A 542 28.40 33.56 13.91
C LEU A 542 27.91 32.45 12.97
N ILE A 543 28.43 32.38 11.75
CA ILE A 543 28.13 31.30 10.80
C ILE A 543 28.55 29.96 11.39
N ALA A 544 29.80 29.84 11.84
CA ALA A 544 30.32 28.59 12.37
C ALA A 544 29.59 28.14 13.63
N LYS A 545 29.24 29.08 14.53
CA LYS A 545 28.42 28.81 15.72
C LYS A 545 27.02 28.33 15.36
N SER A 546 26.36 28.97 14.40
CA SER A 546 25.01 28.58 13.94
C SER A 546 25.02 27.18 13.32
N LEU A 547 25.99 26.89 12.46
CA LEU A 547 26.12 25.58 11.82
C LEU A 547 26.40 24.48 12.85
N ARG A 548 27.36 24.69 13.75
CA ARG A 548 27.66 23.74 14.85
C ARG A 548 26.45 23.51 15.77
N ALA A 549 25.70 24.56 16.11
CA ALA A 549 24.53 24.44 16.99
C ALA A 549 23.43 23.56 16.38
N ARG A 550 23.24 23.64 15.05
CA ARG A 550 22.30 22.78 14.29
C ARG A 550 22.76 21.31 14.30
N THR A 551 24.07 21.09 14.21
CA THR A 551 24.71 19.77 14.24
C THR A 551 24.57 19.04 15.60
N VAL A 552 24.45 19.79 16.72
CA VAL A 552 24.39 19.24 18.10
C VAL A 552 22.95 18.94 18.58
N GLY A 553 21.94 19.06 17.71
CA GLY A 553 20.63 18.42 17.94
C GLY A 553 19.49 19.32 18.42
N VAL A 554 19.52 20.63 18.14
CA VAL A 554 18.28 21.44 18.26
C VAL A 554 17.43 21.19 17.01
N LYS A 555 16.60 20.14 17.09
CA LYS A 555 15.59 19.70 16.11
C LYS A 555 14.49 20.76 15.96
N ASN A 556 14.71 21.78 15.13
CA ASN A 556 13.62 22.47 14.45
C ASN A 556 13.85 22.29 12.96
N GLU A 557 13.21 21.26 12.42
CA GLU A 557 13.43 20.72 11.07
C GLU A 557 12.74 21.58 9.99
N ASP A 558 11.78 22.44 10.35
CA ASP A 558 11.09 23.40 9.46
C ASP A 558 11.87 24.68 9.13
N ARG A 559 13.17 24.73 9.47
CA ARG A 559 13.99 25.95 9.31
C ARG A 559 15.27 25.65 8.54
N PRO A 560 15.79 26.62 7.76
CA PRO A 560 17.11 26.50 7.13
C PRO A 560 18.23 26.15 8.13
N ILE A 561 19.29 25.48 7.65
CA ILE A 561 20.48 25.13 8.46
C ILE A 561 21.09 26.38 9.13
N GLY A 562 21.00 27.52 8.45
CA GLY A 562 21.20 28.84 9.03
C GLY A 562 20.51 29.89 8.16
N SER A 563 19.94 30.91 8.80
CA SER A 563 19.42 32.10 8.11
C SER A 563 20.30 33.27 8.52
N PHE A 564 21.01 33.84 7.55
CA PHE A 564 21.99 34.89 7.78
C PHE A 564 21.61 36.13 7.00
N LEU A 565 21.60 37.28 7.66
CA LEU A 565 21.49 38.58 7.03
C LEU A 565 22.85 39.26 7.05
N PHE A 566 23.51 39.32 5.90
CA PHE A 566 24.79 40.00 5.76
C PHE A 566 24.58 41.51 5.63
N LEU A 567 24.99 42.27 6.64
CA LEU A 567 24.84 43.73 6.69
C LEU A 567 26.18 44.42 6.43
N GLY A 568 26.15 45.51 5.67
CA GLY A 568 27.32 46.35 5.38
C GLY A 568 27.26 47.03 4.01
N PRO A 569 28.19 47.94 3.68
CA PRO A 569 28.26 48.58 2.37
C PRO A 569 28.65 47.59 1.27
N THR A 570 28.42 47.94 0.00
CA THR A 570 28.85 47.11 -1.15
C THR A 570 30.37 46.93 -1.14
N GLY A 571 30.86 45.80 -1.66
CA GLY A 571 32.29 45.52 -1.75
C GLY A 571 32.98 44.97 -0.49
N VAL A 572 32.33 44.97 0.69
CA VAL A 572 32.96 44.48 1.95
C VAL A 572 33.08 42.94 2.08
N GLY A 573 32.71 42.20 1.03
CA GLY A 573 32.85 40.74 1.00
C GLY A 573 31.60 39.93 1.33
N LYS A 574 30.41 40.53 1.52
CA LYS A 574 29.16 39.80 1.83
C LYS A 574 28.88 38.62 0.90
N THR A 575 28.92 38.85 -0.41
CA THR A 575 28.71 37.81 -1.43
C THR A 575 29.85 36.79 -1.44
N GLN A 576 31.08 37.23 -1.15
CA GLN A 576 32.23 36.33 -1.04
C GLN A 576 32.10 35.43 0.19
N THR A 577 31.56 35.91 1.32
CA THR A 577 31.30 35.09 2.50
C THR A 577 30.35 33.94 2.19
N ALA A 578 29.26 34.22 1.46
CA ALA A 578 28.33 33.18 1.01
C ALA A 578 28.98 32.20 0.03
N LYS A 579 29.79 32.69 -0.92
CA LYS A 579 30.51 31.86 -1.89
C LYS A 579 31.52 30.92 -1.25
N THR A 580 32.35 31.46 -0.37
CA THR A 580 33.36 30.69 0.36
C THR A 580 32.71 29.63 1.25
N LEU A 581 31.62 29.98 1.93
CA LEU A 581 30.85 29.02 2.73
C LEU A 581 30.34 27.86 1.86
N ALA A 582 29.83 28.14 0.66
CA ALA A 582 29.36 27.10 -0.25
C ALA A 582 30.46 26.14 -0.68
N VAL A 583 31.64 26.66 -1.01
CA VAL A 583 32.78 25.82 -1.38
C VAL A 583 33.25 24.95 -0.22
N ILE A 584 33.34 25.50 0.99
CA ILE A 584 33.88 24.78 2.15
C ILE A 584 32.87 23.78 2.71
N TYR A 585 31.60 24.15 2.80
CA TYR A 585 30.58 23.33 3.45
C TYR A 585 29.82 22.41 2.47
N TYR A 586 29.56 22.87 1.24
CA TYR A 586 28.83 22.11 0.21
C TYR A 586 29.73 21.61 -0.94
N GLY A 587 31.05 21.81 -0.84
CA GLY A 587 32.05 21.27 -1.77
C GLY A 587 32.15 22.00 -3.11
N SER A 588 31.23 22.91 -3.44
CA SER A 588 31.26 23.67 -4.70
C SER A 588 30.52 25.00 -4.60
N GLN A 589 30.99 26.00 -5.34
CA GLN A 589 30.30 27.28 -5.51
C GLN A 589 29.05 27.14 -6.38
N SER A 590 28.98 26.13 -7.26
CA SER A 590 27.84 25.89 -8.16
C SER A 590 26.55 25.50 -7.43
N HIS A 591 26.65 25.14 -6.15
CA HIS A 591 25.50 24.81 -5.30
C HIS A 591 24.82 26.06 -4.70
N ILE A 592 25.26 27.26 -5.06
CA ILE A 592 24.60 28.51 -4.65
C ILE A 592 23.46 28.82 -5.61
N ILE A 593 22.25 28.86 -5.06
CA ILE A 593 21.11 29.46 -5.72
C ILE A 593 21.09 30.95 -5.35
N ARG A 594 21.23 31.83 -6.35
CA ARG A 594 21.20 33.28 -6.16
C ARG A 594 19.95 33.85 -6.81
N PHE A 595 19.18 34.59 -6.02
CA PHE A 595 18.08 35.41 -6.51
C PHE A 595 18.46 36.89 -6.33
N ASP A 596 18.35 37.68 -7.39
CA ASP A 596 18.60 39.12 -7.31
C ASP A 596 17.32 39.86 -6.92
N MET A 597 17.22 40.28 -5.66
CA MET A 597 16.00 40.91 -5.13
C MET A 597 15.63 42.22 -5.83
N ALA A 598 16.57 42.88 -6.53
CA ALA A 598 16.26 44.06 -7.33
C ALA A 598 15.29 43.73 -8.49
N GLU A 599 15.37 42.51 -9.04
CA GLU A 599 14.47 42.02 -10.10
C GLU A 599 13.07 41.65 -9.57
N PHE A 600 12.92 41.52 -8.25
CA PHE A 600 11.64 41.18 -7.59
C PHE A 600 10.96 42.40 -6.96
N THR A 601 11.52 43.59 -7.13
CA THR A 601 10.83 44.83 -6.79
C THR A 601 9.73 45.06 -7.83
N GLU A 602 8.47 45.24 -7.39
CA GLU A 602 7.33 45.47 -8.29
C GLU A 602 7.51 46.75 -9.13
N ASN A 603 8.20 46.62 -10.28
CA ASN A 603 8.06 47.56 -11.37
C ASN A 603 6.93 47.06 -12.27
N LYS A 604 5.80 47.78 -12.20
CA LYS A 604 4.81 47.76 -13.27
C LYS A 604 5.53 48.05 -14.60
N ALA A 605 5.35 47.14 -15.55
CA ALA A 605 5.68 47.20 -16.97
C ALA A 605 7.11 46.82 -17.38
N GLY A 606 7.21 45.71 -18.12
CA GLY A 606 8.33 45.46 -19.03
C GLY A 606 8.76 43.99 -19.14
N VAL A 607 7.89 43.13 -19.67
CA VAL A 607 8.18 41.83 -20.31
C VAL A 607 9.55 41.20 -19.97
N HIS A 608 9.61 40.52 -18.82
CA HIS A 608 10.22 39.21 -18.71
C HIS A 608 9.28 38.36 -17.87
N VAL A 609 8.19 37.94 -18.50
CA VAL A 609 7.34 36.88 -17.97
C VAL A 609 8.24 35.65 -17.87
N MET A 610 8.63 35.28 -16.65
CA MET A 610 8.93 33.88 -16.37
C MET A 610 7.70 33.10 -16.84
N ASN A 611 7.86 32.32 -17.91
CA ASN A 611 6.90 31.28 -18.22
C ASN A 611 6.61 30.51 -16.93
N PRO A 612 5.34 30.21 -16.60
CA PRO A 612 5.07 29.28 -15.52
C PRO A 612 5.83 28.00 -15.88
N ILE A 613 6.71 27.56 -14.97
CA ILE A 613 7.51 26.36 -15.13
C ILE A 613 6.53 25.20 -15.32
N GLN A 614 6.22 24.88 -16.58
CA GLN A 614 5.87 23.53 -16.96
C GLN A 614 7.11 22.69 -16.67
N GLY A 615 6.94 21.68 -15.85
CA GLY A 615 8.00 20.75 -15.51
C GLY A 615 8.50 20.04 -16.76
N GLU A 616 9.58 20.57 -17.33
CA GLU A 616 10.53 19.82 -18.15
C GLU A 616 11.92 20.17 -17.63
N TYR A 617 12.59 19.16 -17.08
CA TYR A 617 14.01 19.23 -16.76
C TYR A 617 14.77 19.46 -18.06
N SER A 618 15.24 20.68 -18.28
CA SER A 618 16.27 20.98 -19.26
C SER A 618 17.45 21.62 -18.53
N LEU A 619 18.52 20.85 -18.40
CA LEU A 619 19.86 21.33 -18.08
C LEU A 619 20.26 22.35 -19.14
N CYS A 620 20.22 23.65 -18.80
CA CYS A 620 20.81 24.69 -19.62
C CYS A 620 21.95 25.34 -18.85
N GLY A 621 23.17 24.94 -19.22
CA GLY A 621 24.34 25.79 -19.09
C GLY A 621 24.25 27.00 -20.01
N ASP A 622 25.16 27.94 -19.74
CA ASP A 622 25.55 29.08 -20.55
C ASP A 622 24.57 30.27 -20.60
N ALA A 623 24.65 31.11 -19.57
CA ALA A 623 24.53 32.55 -19.73
C ALA A 623 25.90 33.18 -19.41
N PHE A 624 26.70 33.39 -20.46
CA PHE A 624 27.93 34.16 -20.42
C PHE A 624 27.62 35.62 -20.07
N ASP A 625 28.25 36.12 -19.00
CA ASP A 625 28.34 37.55 -18.71
C ASP A 625 29.36 38.17 -19.69
N ILE A 626 28.88 39.03 -20.59
CA ILE A 626 29.70 39.85 -21.49
C ILE A 626 29.81 41.24 -20.84
N ASN A 627 31.00 41.57 -20.37
CA ASN A 627 31.64 42.89 -20.18
C ASN A 627 32.80 42.65 -19.20
N SER A 628 34.07 42.93 -19.44
CA SER A 628 34.76 43.87 -20.33
C SER A 628 36.27 43.56 -20.25
N GLU A 629 37.00 43.57 -21.35
CA GLU A 629 38.29 44.29 -21.47
C GLU A 629 38.82 44.16 -22.90
N SER A 630 38.88 45.31 -23.57
CA SER A 630 39.51 45.49 -24.87
C SER A 630 41.00 45.68 -24.66
N ASP A 631 41.79 44.69 -25.08
CA ASP A 631 43.18 44.92 -25.48
C ASP A 631 43.35 44.34 -26.88
N GLY A 632 43.70 45.22 -27.82
CA GLY A 632 44.03 44.85 -29.17
C GLY A 632 45.51 44.48 -29.25
N ASP A 633 45.82 43.37 -29.92
CA ASP A 633 46.84 43.34 -30.97
C ASP A 633 46.74 42.06 -31.81
N HIS A 634 47.32 42.12 -33.01
CA HIS A 634 47.47 41.12 -34.08
C HIS A 634 47.58 39.63 -33.61
N ASP A 635 47.07 38.61 -34.32
CA ASP A 635 47.48 38.17 -35.67
C ASP A 635 46.60 37.00 -36.17
N GLY A 636 46.59 36.74 -37.48
CA GLY A 636 45.65 35.83 -38.16
C GLY A 636 45.89 34.32 -38.00
N GLY A 637 44.84 33.52 -38.26
CA GLY A 637 44.98 32.07 -38.46
C GLY A 637 43.66 31.29 -38.48
N LEU A 638 43.31 30.73 -39.65
CA LEU A 638 42.23 29.77 -39.83
C LEU A 638 42.37 28.54 -38.91
N ALA A 639 41.29 28.12 -38.23
CA ALA A 639 41.14 26.72 -37.80
C ALA A 639 39.67 26.26 -37.71
N ARG A 640 39.36 25.32 -38.61
CA ARG A 640 38.22 24.41 -38.76
C ARG A 640 37.35 24.14 -37.50
N THR A 641 36.05 24.34 -37.67
CA THR A 641 34.97 23.77 -36.85
C THR A 641 34.89 22.25 -37.04
N GLN A 642 35.24 21.47 -36.01
CA GLN A 642 34.81 20.08 -35.85
C GLN A 642 33.69 20.00 -34.81
N LYS A 643 32.48 19.70 -35.29
CA LYS A 643 31.30 19.38 -34.48
C LYS A 643 31.48 17.97 -33.90
N LYS A 644 31.85 17.83 -32.62
CA LYS A 644 31.73 16.56 -31.88
C LYS A 644 30.34 16.47 -31.28
N ARG A 645 29.53 15.50 -31.74
CA ARG A 645 28.36 14.99 -31.02
C ARG A 645 28.85 14.24 -29.79
N VAL A 646 28.35 14.59 -28.62
CA VAL A 646 28.41 13.75 -27.43
C VAL A 646 27.00 13.23 -27.18
N THR A 647 26.84 11.93 -27.29
CA THR A 647 25.70 11.14 -26.80
C THR A 647 25.89 10.92 -25.30
N CYS A 648 24.88 11.24 -24.49
CA CYS A 648 24.86 10.89 -23.07
C CYS A 648 24.26 9.49 -22.89
N GLU A 649 25.01 8.61 -22.21
CA GLU A 649 24.51 7.43 -21.49
C GLU A 649 23.99 7.84 -20.12
#